data_AF-A0A5C8KYN1-F1
#
_entry.id   AF-A0A5C8KYN1-F1
#
_cell.length_a   1.000
_cell.length_b   1.000
_cell.length_c   1.000
_cell.angle_alpha   90.00
_cell.angle_beta   90.00
_cell.angle_gamma   90.00
#
_symmetry.space_group_name_H-M   'P 1'
#
loop_
_entity.id
_entity.type
_entity.pdbx_description
1 polymer ?
#
loop_
_entity_poly.entity_id
_entity_poly.type
_entity_poly.pdbx_seq_one_letter_code
_entity_poly.pdbx_strand_id
1 'polypeptide(L)'
;MGVEGSVGGALHAGLGESERGPHDRRRRRAGPDPLRIEPAPREDPGNAPLRRTQSAYRLQHHRVHCAARGEAVAAPPPSRLAAVSSFGVGGTNAHVVLGESPARQVQAPASRHMPMPLWLPVSGADRDAVLRNADALATHLEDHPTLALQDVAATLGRRTARTFRAVATASDCAEAVASLRAIRDVRAALDAPRVVFLFPGQGSQHPGMAAGLRESLPAFATAFDAVMDVIGPHLDIDLAGLLLEREAGEDAAALLAQTRYAQPALFAMSYALATWLRSLGVEPAAMIGHSIGEYAAAAVSGLIDMESAAGCVCARGAAMQAQPPGAMLAVRAALADVEPLLGETAEVAASNAPALTVLSGSVEGIEAIAARLGERDVQTTRLKVSHAFHSRSMEGALDAVESAWRAVATREPQVPFYSCVTGARISREQAGDPAYWARQVRQPVRFSDALMAEIDQPDTVFVEVGPSQALSSLVRAHRRGDGSVPPCVALLPTASGDGAAAPHAVQAVGSLWALGLPIAPVADAHAHRVELPGYCFADTRFWYPRPEPGHASEAQPASSTPVAPPREAIRQPPATPAPGQAADRRSVIESELRQVLAGVAGLAPEEIDGQSSLLEQGLDSLSLTQAALEISRVFDCRVALRELLGPLDRLGVLVDHLDERVSPDRFMPATPDVEPDTPAQAPQRADGQDAASDPAPASPLPTVPALVSSTDVARLIEQQMALMAQQLELLRSIQGSLPSRDPIREDTPESATRPSAAEPDARTRTSADAPLPP
;
A
#
# COMPACT_ATOMS: atom_id res chain seq x y z
N MET A 1 48.66 44.78 -45.28
CA MET A 1 48.34 43.72 -44.31
C MET A 1 47.04 44.14 -43.64
N GLY A 2 45.85 43.75 -44.08
CA GLY A 2 45.44 42.39 -44.41
C GLY A 2 44.93 41.72 -43.15
N VAL A 3 43.70 42.04 -42.72
CA VAL A 3 42.90 41.21 -41.82
C VAL A 3 41.47 41.23 -42.34
N GLU A 4 41.19 40.38 -43.33
CA GLU A 4 39.84 39.90 -43.61
C GLU A 4 39.41 39.03 -42.43
N GLY A 5 38.58 39.59 -41.54
CA GLY A 5 37.83 38.82 -40.56
C GLY A 5 36.49 38.39 -41.16
N SER A 6 36.49 37.39 -42.03
CA SER A 6 35.27 36.75 -42.53
C SER A 6 34.54 36.06 -41.38
N VAL A 7 33.53 36.71 -40.78
CA VAL A 7 32.48 36.01 -40.03
C VAL A 7 31.51 35.41 -41.05
N GLY A 8 31.93 34.28 -41.61
CA GLY A 8 31.20 33.48 -42.58
C GLY A 8 30.25 32.51 -41.88
N GLY A 9 29.08 32.99 -41.45
CA GLY A 9 27.96 32.15 -41.05
C GLY A 9 26.90 32.14 -42.14
N ALA A 10 26.64 30.99 -42.74
CA ALA A 10 25.48 30.75 -43.58
C ALA A 10 24.24 30.50 -42.70
N LEU A 11 23.08 31.07 -43.05
CA LEU A 11 21.80 30.69 -42.47
C LEU A 11 21.32 29.40 -43.12
N HIS A 12 21.20 28.33 -42.33
CA HIS A 12 20.63 27.06 -42.80
C HIS A 12 19.10 27.11 -42.71
N ALA A 13 18.42 26.75 -43.80
CA ALA A 13 16.97 26.70 -43.90
C ALA A 13 16.49 25.27 -44.19
N GLY A 14 15.54 24.79 -43.38
CA GLY A 14 14.91 23.47 -43.50
C GLY A 14 13.39 23.55 -43.44
N LEU A 15 12.71 22.59 -44.07
CA LEU A 15 11.25 22.48 -44.09
C LEU A 15 10.86 21.11 -43.52
N GLY A 16 10.38 21.08 -42.27
CA GLY A 16 9.89 19.86 -41.62
C GLY A 16 8.67 19.21 -42.32
N GLU A 17 8.05 19.90 -43.28
CA GLU A 17 7.00 19.35 -44.14
C GLU A 17 7.49 18.19 -45.03
N SER A 18 8.79 18.13 -45.32
CA SER A 18 9.37 17.16 -46.26
C SER A 18 9.44 15.71 -45.73
N GLU A 19 9.36 15.51 -44.41
CA GLU A 19 9.44 14.16 -43.80
C GLU A 19 8.08 13.60 -43.33
N ARG A 20 7.08 14.43 -43.03
CA ARG A 20 5.79 13.96 -42.44
C ARG A 20 4.52 14.39 -43.19
N GLY A 21 4.64 15.16 -44.28
CA GLY A 21 3.50 15.65 -45.07
C GLY A 21 2.70 16.78 -44.37
N PRO A 22 1.79 17.46 -45.10
CA PRO A 22 1.07 18.62 -44.57
C PRO A 22 -0.04 18.23 -43.57
N HIS A 23 0.16 18.49 -42.27
CA HIS A 23 -0.86 18.34 -41.23
C HIS A 23 -1.52 19.67 -40.84
N ASP A 24 -2.68 19.97 -41.44
CA ASP A 24 -3.27 21.32 -41.50
C ASP A 24 -3.62 21.97 -40.14
N ARG A 25 -4.04 21.18 -39.13
CA ARG A 25 -4.30 21.69 -37.76
C ARG A 25 -3.16 21.49 -36.76
N ARG A 26 -2.20 20.60 -37.04
CA ARG A 26 -1.00 20.42 -36.20
C ARG A 26 0.09 21.46 -36.48
N ARG A 27 -0.03 22.29 -37.52
CA ARG A 27 0.87 23.44 -37.81
C ARG A 27 1.10 24.39 -36.61
N ARG A 28 0.16 24.48 -35.65
CA ARG A 28 0.27 25.34 -34.45
C ARG A 28 0.93 24.68 -33.22
N ARG A 29 1.09 23.34 -33.19
CA ARG A 29 1.71 22.60 -32.06
C ARG A 29 2.81 21.62 -32.46
N ALA A 30 2.95 21.30 -33.75
CA ALA A 30 4.03 20.47 -34.28
C ALA A 30 5.33 21.25 -34.57
N GLY A 31 5.39 22.54 -34.22
CA GLY A 31 6.65 23.20 -33.83
C GLY A 31 6.56 23.37 -32.31
N PRO A 32 7.27 22.54 -31.52
CA PRO A 32 8.73 22.42 -31.53
C PRO A 32 9.32 20.99 -31.52
N ASP A 33 8.54 19.95 -31.85
CA ASP A 33 8.93 18.54 -31.55
C ASP A 33 9.65 17.75 -32.67
N PRO A 34 10.49 18.40 -33.52
CA PRO A 34 11.69 17.70 -34.01
C PRO A 34 12.97 18.56 -33.97
N LEU A 35 13.01 19.65 -33.20
CA LEU A 35 14.25 20.42 -32.97
C LEU A 35 14.58 20.46 -31.48
N ARG A 36 14.67 19.29 -30.84
CA ARG A 36 15.52 19.14 -29.67
C ARG A 36 16.96 19.32 -30.16
N ILE A 37 17.59 20.43 -29.79
CA ILE A 37 19.05 20.54 -29.87
C ILE A 37 19.60 19.72 -28.69
N GLU A 38 19.63 18.40 -28.84
CA GLU A 38 20.34 17.52 -27.91
C GLU A 38 21.85 17.66 -28.13
N PRO A 39 22.67 17.46 -27.08
CA PRO A 39 24.11 17.43 -27.23
C PRO A 39 24.55 16.12 -27.91
N ALA A 40 24.47 16.11 -29.25
CA ALA A 40 25.09 15.21 -30.25
C ALA A 40 24.37 13.86 -30.58
N PRO A 41 24.47 13.33 -31.83
CA PRO A 41 25.55 13.51 -32.80
C PRO A 41 25.40 14.74 -33.71
N ARG A 42 26.48 15.06 -34.41
CA ARG A 42 26.76 16.28 -35.16
C ARG A 42 25.98 16.41 -36.49
N GLU A 43 24.71 16.01 -36.55
CA GLU A 43 23.97 15.94 -37.83
C GLU A 43 22.57 16.58 -37.73
N ASP A 44 22.30 17.48 -38.68
CA ASP A 44 20.96 18.05 -38.94
C ASP A 44 20.07 16.97 -39.59
N PRO A 45 18.85 16.71 -39.09
CA PRO A 45 17.90 15.80 -39.73
C PRO A 45 17.46 16.38 -41.08
N GLY A 46 18.30 16.21 -42.10
CA GLY A 46 18.14 16.91 -43.36
C GLY A 46 16.86 16.57 -44.10
N ASN A 47 16.41 17.50 -44.94
CA ASN A 47 15.20 17.35 -45.77
C ASN A 47 15.26 16.12 -46.69
N ALA A 48 14.10 15.58 -47.04
CA ALA A 48 13.97 14.66 -48.18
C ALA A 48 14.60 15.28 -49.45
N PRO A 49 15.21 14.50 -50.35
CA PRO A 49 16.06 15.01 -51.42
C PRO A 49 15.29 15.96 -52.36
N LEU A 50 15.56 17.27 -52.22
CA LEU A 50 15.12 18.30 -53.16
C LEU A 50 15.92 18.16 -54.46
N ARG A 51 15.36 17.45 -55.45
CA ARG A 51 16.04 17.17 -56.73
C ARG A 51 16.24 18.40 -57.64
N ARG A 52 15.77 19.59 -57.27
CA ARG A 52 16.06 20.88 -57.93
C ARG A 52 15.60 22.02 -57.00
N THR A 53 16.47 23.00 -56.74
CA THR A 53 16.03 24.31 -56.25
C THR A 53 15.08 24.91 -57.31
N GLN A 54 13.90 25.36 -56.89
CA GLN A 54 12.94 25.96 -57.83
C GLN A 54 13.60 27.18 -58.50
N SER A 55 13.61 27.18 -59.83
CA SER A 55 14.28 28.15 -60.70
C SER A 55 13.78 29.61 -60.59
N ALA A 56 12.78 29.87 -59.73
CA ALA A 56 12.25 31.20 -59.49
C ALA A 56 13.01 32.00 -58.41
N TYR A 57 13.85 31.36 -57.58
CA TYR A 57 14.59 32.03 -56.51
C TYR A 57 16.11 32.05 -56.79
N ARG A 58 16.68 33.25 -57.03
CA ARG A 58 18.14 33.44 -57.05
C ARG A 58 18.67 33.46 -55.61
N LEU A 59 19.02 32.29 -55.08
CA LEU A 59 19.73 32.18 -53.80
C LEU A 59 21.16 32.74 -53.85
N GLN A 60 21.71 33.05 -55.03
CA GLN A 60 23.09 33.53 -55.24
C GLN A 60 23.42 34.85 -54.51
N HIS A 61 22.43 35.65 -54.10
CA HIS A 61 22.64 36.92 -53.39
C HIS A 61 22.26 36.88 -51.90
N HIS A 62 21.77 35.75 -51.40
CA HIS A 62 21.38 35.59 -50.00
C HIS A 62 22.26 34.53 -49.35
N ARG A 63 22.75 34.81 -48.13
CA ARG A 63 23.51 33.84 -47.32
C ARG A 63 22.59 32.77 -46.72
N VAL A 64 21.71 32.18 -47.52
CA VAL A 64 20.73 31.16 -47.10
C VAL A 64 21.03 29.86 -47.83
N HIS A 65 21.34 28.83 -47.07
CA HIS A 65 21.67 27.50 -47.55
C HIS A 65 20.55 26.54 -47.17
N CYS A 66 20.00 25.80 -48.14
CA CYS A 66 19.07 24.73 -47.81
C CYS A 66 19.86 23.53 -47.30
N ALA A 67 19.61 23.10 -46.06
CA ALA A 67 20.32 21.96 -45.50
C ALA A 67 19.99 20.67 -46.28
N ALA A 68 21.03 20.05 -46.84
CA ALA A 68 20.98 18.70 -47.39
C ALA A 68 21.36 17.69 -46.28
N ARG A 69 20.80 16.48 -46.29
CA ARG A 69 21.12 15.44 -45.28
C ARG A 69 22.64 15.24 -45.14
N GLY A 70 23.14 15.35 -43.91
CA GLY A 70 24.51 14.98 -43.53
C GLY A 70 25.59 16.06 -43.67
N GLU A 71 25.26 17.34 -43.84
CA GLU A 71 26.29 18.40 -43.81
C GLU A 71 26.71 18.75 -42.37
N ALA A 72 27.99 18.55 -42.06
CA ALA A 72 28.59 18.99 -40.81
C ALA A 72 28.74 20.52 -40.78
N VAL A 73 28.10 21.16 -39.80
CA VAL A 73 28.17 22.62 -39.59
C VAL A 73 29.58 23.01 -39.13
N ALA A 74 30.18 24.02 -39.77
CA ALA A 74 31.44 24.62 -39.34
C ALA A 74 31.33 25.20 -37.91
N ALA A 75 32.45 25.24 -37.18
CA ALA A 75 32.52 25.51 -35.73
C ALA A 75 31.45 26.50 -35.21
N PRO A 76 30.55 26.06 -34.31
CA PRO A 76 29.37 26.83 -33.96
C PRO A 76 29.73 28.10 -33.16
N PRO A 77 28.95 29.19 -33.31
CA PRO A 77 29.03 30.36 -32.44
C PRO A 77 28.75 29.97 -30.97
N PRO A 78 29.15 30.80 -29.99
CA PRO A 78 29.07 30.47 -28.55
C PRO A 78 27.65 30.22 -28.00
N SER A 79 26.60 30.50 -28.78
CA SER A 79 25.23 30.10 -28.47
C SER A 79 24.48 29.81 -29.76
N ARG A 80 23.85 28.64 -29.88
CA ARG A 80 23.06 28.30 -31.06
C ARG A 80 21.73 29.03 -31.01
N LEU A 81 21.40 29.76 -32.08
CA LEU A 81 20.10 30.41 -32.27
C LEU A 81 19.42 29.82 -33.52
N ALA A 82 18.12 29.60 -33.45
CA ALA A 82 17.29 29.16 -34.57
C ALA A 82 16.04 30.02 -34.68
N ALA A 83 15.44 30.12 -35.87
CA ALA A 83 14.19 30.84 -36.05
C ALA A 83 13.14 29.98 -36.78
N VAL A 84 11.91 30.02 -36.30
CA VAL A 84 10.76 29.30 -36.88
C VAL A 84 9.74 30.31 -37.35
N SER A 85 9.39 30.27 -38.64
CA SER A 85 8.38 31.15 -39.24
C SER A 85 7.15 30.36 -39.69
N SER A 86 5.95 30.90 -39.48
CA SER A 86 4.69 30.32 -39.94
C SER A 86 3.80 31.42 -40.53
N PHE A 87 3.34 31.23 -41.76
CA PHE A 87 2.55 32.19 -42.53
C PHE A 87 1.19 31.54 -42.85
N GLY A 88 0.14 31.97 -42.15
CA GLY A 88 -1.21 31.42 -42.33
C GLY A 88 -1.90 31.95 -43.59
N VAL A 89 -2.71 31.12 -44.26
CA VAL A 89 -3.49 31.50 -45.46
C VAL A 89 -4.41 32.70 -45.19
N GLY A 90 -4.90 32.85 -43.94
CA GLY A 90 -5.69 34.01 -43.52
C GLY A 90 -4.89 35.29 -43.24
N GLY A 91 -3.58 35.33 -43.52
CA GLY A 91 -2.72 36.51 -43.38
C GLY A 91 -2.05 36.69 -42.01
N THR A 92 -2.30 35.82 -41.03
CA THR A 92 -1.60 35.87 -39.74
C THR A 92 -0.21 35.26 -39.85
N ASN A 93 0.81 36.07 -39.58
CA ASN A 93 2.22 35.67 -39.63
C ASN A 93 2.78 35.58 -38.20
N ALA A 94 3.56 34.53 -37.91
CA ALA A 94 4.27 34.36 -36.65
C ALA A 94 5.73 34.01 -36.91
N HIS A 95 6.64 34.58 -36.10
CA HIS A 95 8.08 34.34 -36.16
C HIS A 95 8.61 34.20 -34.73
N VAL A 96 9.32 33.10 -34.45
CA VAL A 96 9.87 32.79 -33.12
C VAL A 96 11.36 32.56 -33.26
N VAL A 97 12.16 33.19 -32.40
CA VAL A 97 13.60 32.94 -32.28
C VAL A 97 13.85 32.11 -31.02
N LEU A 98 14.56 31.00 -31.18
CA LEU A 98 14.91 30.03 -30.16
C LEU A 98 16.42 30.12 -29.91
N GLY A 99 16.81 30.02 -28.64
CA GLY A 99 18.21 29.89 -28.26
C GLY A 99 18.48 28.57 -27.56
N GLU A 100 19.72 28.11 -27.66
CA GLU A 100 20.25 27.01 -26.87
C GLU A 100 20.04 27.28 -25.38
N SER A 101 19.61 26.24 -24.65
CA SER A 101 19.55 26.34 -23.19
C SER A 101 20.95 26.60 -22.64
N PRO A 102 21.12 27.48 -21.64
CA PRO A 102 22.41 27.66 -20.98
C PRO A 102 22.99 26.31 -20.57
N ALA A 103 24.27 26.07 -20.90
CA ALA A 103 24.95 24.84 -20.53
C ALA A 103 24.95 24.73 -19.00
N ARG A 104 24.11 23.85 -18.46
CA ARG A 104 24.19 23.50 -17.05
C ARG A 104 25.44 22.65 -16.91
N GLN A 105 26.38 23.07 -16.06
CA GLN A 105 27.48 22.21 -15.66
C GLN A 105 26.89 21.01 -14.92
N VAL A 106 26.64 19.94 -15.66
CA VAL A 106 26.33 18.63 -15.09
C VAL A 106 27.67 18.12 -14.59
N GLN A 107 27.89 18.19 -13.28
CA GLN A 107 28.97 17.42 -12.68
C GLN A 107 28.69 15.96 -13.03
N ALA A 108 29.71 15.23 -13.49
CA ALA A 108 29.56 13.81 -13.77
C ALA A 108 28.92 13.15 -12.54
N PRO A 109 27.89 12.30 -12.72
CA PRO A 109 27.27 11.64 -11.59
C PRO A 109 28.38 10.89 -10.86
N ALA A 110 28.66 11.29 -9.63
CA ALA A 110 29.41 10.43 -8.75
C ALA A 110 28.50 9.21 -8.55
N SER A 111 28.92 8.04 -9.03
CA SER A 111 28.30 6.77 -8.68
C SER A 111 28.43 6.61 -7.18
N ARG A 112 27.44 7.09 -6.44
CA ARG A 112 27.37 6.93 -4.99
C ARG A 112 26.58 5.65 -4.78
N HIS A 113 27.31 4.60 -4.46
CA HIS A 113 26.69 3.36 -4.05
C HIS A 113 25.86 3.65 -2.79
N MET A 114 24.54 3.49 -2.90
CA MET A 114 23.67 3.54 -1.74
C MET A 114 23.82 2.21 -1.00
N PRO A 115 23.89 2.21 0.34
CA PRO A 115 24.01 0.98 1.13
C PRO A 115 22.73 0.11 1.12
N MET A 116 21.73 0.47 0.31
CA MET A 116 20.38 -0.09 0.31
C MET A 116 19.76 -0.02 -1.10
N PRO A 117 18.89 -0.99 -1.46
CA PRO A 117 18.14 -0.96 -2.72
C PRO A 117 17.31 0.32 -2.85
N LEU A 118 17.24 0.84 -4.07
CA LEU A 118 16.42 1.98 -4.42
C LEU A 118 14.99 1.55 -4.72
N TRP A 119 14.04 2.39 -4.34
CA TRP A 119 12.63 2.22 -4.66
C TRP A 119 12.31 2.80 -6.05
N LEU A 120 11.67 2.00 -6.90
CA LEU A 120 11.16 2.34 -8.22
C LEU A 120 9.61 2.35 -8.22
N PRO A 121 8.95 3.51 -8.02
CA PRO A 121 7.50 3.60 -8.08
C PRO A 121 6.96 3.47 -9.50
N VAL A 122 5.93 2.64 -9.66
CA VAL A 122 5.15 2.52 -10.89
C VAL A 122 3.67 2.72 -10.57
N SER A 123 2.96 3.51 -11.37
CA SER A 123 1.52 3.71 -11.20
C SER A 123 0.77 3.79 -12.52
N GLY A 124 -0.52 3.49 -12.49
CA GLY A 124 -1.42 3.36 -13.64
C GLY A 124 -2.87 3.73 -13.27
N ALA A 125 -3.69 4.01 -14.27
CA ALA A 125 -5.12 4.23 -14.08
C ALA A 125 -5.89 2.93 -13.75
N ASP A 126 -5.31 1.78 -14.09
CA ASP A 126 -5.80 0.43 -13.86
C ASP A 126 -4.62 -0.54 -13.65
N ARG A 127 -4.89 -1.80 -13.25
CA ARG A 127 -3.87 -2.82 -13.02
C ARG A 127 -2.98 -3.04 -14.25
N ASP A 128 -3.58 -3.15 -15.43
CA ASP A 128 -2.85 -3.43 -16.68
C ASP A 128 -1.94 -2.26 -17.08
N ALA A 129 -2.35 -1.03 -16.80
CA ALA A 129 -1.53 0.15 -17.05
C ALA A 129 -0.29 0.19 -16.17
N VAL A 130 -0.37 -0.29 -14.93
CA VAL A 130 0.81 -0.46 -14.07
C VAL A 130 1.78 -1.46 -14.69
N LEU A 131 1.28 -2.62 -15.12
CA LEU A 131 2.12 -3.66 -15.73
C LEU A 131 2.77 -3.19 -17.04
N ARG A 132 2.02 -2.50 -17.92
CA ARG A 132 2.57 -1.90 -19.15
C ARG A 132 3.62 -0.83 -18.85
N ASN A 133 3.38 0.04 -17.87
CA ASN A 133 4.35 1.06 -17.46
C ASN A 133 5.62 0.44 -16.87
N ALA A 134 5.49 -0.66 -16.10
CA ALA A 134 6.62 -1.38 -15.53
C ALA A 134 7.47 -2.06 -16.63
N ASP A 135 6.82 -2.74 -17.58
CA ASP A 135 7.50 -3.39 -18.69
C ASP A 135 8.22 -2.38 -19.60
N ALA A 136 7.56 -1.27 -19.96
CA ALA A 136 8.18 -0.20 -20.73
C ALA A 136 9.39 0.42 -20.02
N LEU A 137 9.31 0.58 -18.70
CA LEU A 137 10.44 1.05 -17.90
C LEU A 137 11.57 0.00 -17.88
N ALA A 138 11.26 -1.28 -17.73
CA ALA A 138 12.24 -2.36 -17.77
C ALA A 138 12.98 -2.40 -19.12
N THR A 139 12.27 -2.39 -20.25
CA THR A 139 12.88 -2.32 -21.59
C THR A 139 13.77 -1.10 -21.75
N HIS A 140 13.34 0.06 -21.26
CA HIS A 140 14.17 1.27 -21.34
C HIS A 140 15.48 1.15 -20.53
N LEU A 141 15.44 0.52 -19.36
CA LEU A 141 16.64 0.29 -18.54
C LEU A 141 17.58 -0.75 -19.15
N GLU A 142 17.03 -1.77 -19.84
CA GLU A 142 17.83 -2.72 -20.63
C GLU A 142 18.57 -2.03 -21.79
N ASP A 143 17.89 -1.11 -22.48
CA ASP A 143 18.47 -0.35 -23.60
C ASP A 143 19.50 0.70 -23.12
N HIS A 144 19.43 1.12 -21.85
CA HIS A 144 20.27 2.17 -21.26
C HIS A 144 20.91 1.72 -19.93
N PRO A 145 21.76 0.68 -19.92
CA PRO A 145 22.29 0.08 -18.70
C PRO A 145 23.24 1.00 -17.90
N THR A 146 23.70 2.10 -18.51
CA THR A 146 24.58 3.08 -17.88
C THR A 146 23.84 4.19 -17.14
N LEU A 147 22.50 4.22 -17.16
CA LEU A 147 21.73 5.17 -16.36
C LEU A 147 21.98 4.97 -14.88
N ALA A 148 22.16 6.07 -14.15
CA ALA A 148 22.28 6.02 -12.71
C ALA A 148 20.89 5.73 -12.10
N LEU A 149 20.73 4.57 -11.46
CA LEU A 149 19.45 4.14 -10.89
C LEU A 149 18.88 5.15 -9.88
N GLN A 150 19.74 5.89 -9.17
CA GLN A 150 19.36 6.99 -8.28
C GLN A 150 18.58 8.10 -9.00
N ASP A 151 19.00 8.47 -10.22
CA ASP A 151 18.35 9.49 -11.04
C ASP A 151 17.02 8.95 -11.59
N VAL A 152 16.96 7.66 -11.90
CA VAL A 152 15.73 6.95 -12.29
C VAL A 152 14.72 7.01 -11.15
N ALA A 153 15.08 6.55 -9.96
CA ALA A 153 14.23 6.56 -8.76
C ALA A 153 13.75 7.98 -8.42
N ALA A 154 14.65 8.97 -8.43
CA ALA A 154 14.31 10.37 -8.21
C ALA A 154 13.35 10.93 -9.26
N THR A 155 13.54 10.56 -10.53
CA THR A 155 12.67 10.98 -11.63
C THR A 155 11.28 10.37 -11.50
N LEU A 156 11.19 9.08 -11.16
CA LEU A 156 9.93 8.39 -10.92
C LEU A 156 9.18 8.99 -9.71
N GLY A 157 9.90 9.30 -8.62
CA GLY A 157 9.34 9.95 -7.43
C GLY A 157 8.75 11.33 -7.67
N ARG A 158 9.14 12.02 -8.75
CA ARG A 158 8.58 13.32 -9.16
C ARG A 158 7.37 13.19 -10.08
N ARG A 159 7.01 11.98 -10.52
CA ARG A 159 5.81 11.75 -11.34
C ARG A 159 4.57 11.78 -10.48
N THR A 160 3.46 12.24 -11.05
CA THR A 160 2.16 12.15 -10.40
C THR A 160 1.76 10.68 -10.25
N ALA A 161 1.61 10.23 -9.01
CA ALA A 161 1.10 8.90 -8.71
C ALA A 161 -0.37 8.78 -9.15
N ARG A 162 -0.72 7.66 -9.78
CA ARG A 162 -2.09 7.31 -10.17
C ARG A 162 -2.74 6.36 -9.14
N THR A 163 -3.97 5.97 -9.41
CA THR A 163 -4.80 5.16 -8.51
C THR A 163 -4.20 3.78 -8.25
N PHE A 164 -3.80 3.06 -9.29
CA PHE A 164 -3.17 1.76 -9.13
C PHE A 164 -1.66 1.93 -9.05
N ARG A 165 -1.04 1.27 -8.07
CA ARG A 165 0.35 1.49 -7.69
C ARG A 165 1.05 0.16 -7.43
N ALA A 166 2.31 0.10 -7.80
CA ALA A 166 3.22 -0.99 -7.47
C ALA A 166 4.63 -0.44 -7.27
N VAL A 167 5.43 -1.22 -6.55
CA VAL A 167 6.79 -0.85 -6.17
C VAL A 167 7.73 -1.99 -6.49
N ALA A 168 8.77 -1.68 -7.25
CA ALA A 168 9.95 -2.53 -7.37
C ALA A 168 11.10 -1.93 -6.54
N THR A 169 11.99 -2.79 -6.05
CA THR A 169 13.25 -2.40 -5.42
C THR A 169 14.42 -2.99 -6.17
N ALA A 170 15.51 -2.24 -6.27
CA ALA A 170 16.73 -2.71 -6.92
C ALA A 170 17.97 -1.91 -6.52
N SER A 171 19.12 -2.58 -6.51
CA SER A 171 20.44 -2.00 -6.21
C SER A 171 21.17 -1.56 -7.48
N ASP A 172 20.82 -2.15 -8.62
CA ASP A 172 21.37 -1.82 -9.94
C ASP A 172 20.32 -1.98 -11.05
N CYS A 173 20.68 -1.58 -12.28
CA CYS A 173 19.77 -1.61 -13.41
C CYS A 173 19.34 -3.03 -13.81
N ALA A 174 20.18 -4.05 -13.63
CA ALA A 174 19.83 -5.42 -13.98
C ALA A 174 18.80 -5.99 -13.00
N GLU A 175 19.00 -5.76 -11.70
CA GLU A 175 18.02 -6.08 -10.67
C GLU A 175 16.71 -5.29 -10.88
N ALA A 176 16.79 -4.02 -11.28
CA ALA A 176 15.63 -3.18 -11.56
C ALA A 176 14.75 -3.78 -12.67
N VAL A 177 15.37 -4.21 -13.77
CA VAL A 177 14.67 -4.87 -14.88
C VAL A 177 13.94 -6.13 -14.41
N ALA A 178 14.63 -6.99 -13.65
CA ALA A 178 14.05 -8.21 -13.12
C ALA A 178 12.87 -7.92 -12.18
N SER A 179 13.06 -7.03 -11.20
CA SER A 179 12.05 -6.65 -10.21
C SER A 179 10.83 -5.98 -10.85
N LEU A 180 11.01 -5.12 -11.85
CA LEU A 180 9.91 -4.48 -12.58
C LEU A 180 9.05 -5.51 -13.35
N ARG A 181 9.68 -6.48 -14.00
CA ARG A 181 8.96 -7.57 -14.71
C ARG A 181 8.33 -8.58 -13.75
N ALA A 182 8.83 -8.67 -12.52
CA ALA A 182 8.29 -9.52 -11.47
C ALA A 182 7.10 -8.89 -10.72
N ILE A 183 6.71 -7.64 -11.01
CA ILE A 183 5.57 -7.00 -10.35
C ILE A 183 4.29 -7.82 -10.57
N ARG A 184 3.64 -8.22 -9.46
CA ARG A 184 2.33 -8.89 -9.43
C ARG A 184 1.37 -8.21 -8.45
N ASP A 185 1.90 -7.79 -7.31
CA ASP A 185 1.17 -7.04 -6.27
C ASP A 185 0.95 -5.59 -6.72
N VAL A 186 -0.16 -5.38 -7.41
CA VAL A 186 -0.65 -4.06 -7.82
C VAL A 186 -1.83 -3.71 -6.94
N ARG A 187 -1.73 -2.61 -6.22
CA ARG A 187 -2.75 -2.19 -5.26
C ARG A 187 -3.48 -0.96 -5.77
N ALA A 188 -4.79 -0.92 -5.54
CA ALA A 188 -5.53 0.34 -5.60
C ALA A 188 -5.17 1.16 -4.35
N ALA A 189 -4.72 2.39 -4.57
CA ALA A 189 -4.48 3.33 -3.49
C ALA A 189 -5.79 3.64 -2.77
N LEU A 190 -5.75 3.68 -1.43
CA LEU A 190 -6.85 4.16 -0.61
C LEU A 190 -7.00 5.67 -0.79
N ASP A 191 -8.21 6.17 -0.61
CA ASP A 191 -8.53 7.59 -0.80
C ASP A 191 -7.93 8.46 0.31
N ALA A 192 -8.09 8.01 1.56
CA ALA A 192 -7.55 8.69 2.74
C ALA A 192 -6.92 7.70 3.73
N PRO A 193 -5.74 7.12 3.38
CA PRO A 193 -5.09 6.11 4.22
C PRO A 193 -4.88 6.62 5.65
N ARG A 194 -5.44 5.89 6.60
CA ARG A 194 -5.30 6.14 8.04
C ARG A 194 -4.34 5.13 8.65
N VAL A 195 -3.28 5.60 9.29
CA VAL A 195 -2.22 4.70 9.78
C VAL A 195 -2.37 4.42 11.26
N VAL A 196 -2.26 3.15 11.67
CA VAL A 196 -2.17 2.75 13.07
C VAL A 196 -0.81 2.07 13.31
N PHE A 197 0.03 2.64 14.17
CA PHE A 197 1.29 2.01 14.53
C PHE A 197 1.08 0.92 15.57
N LEU A 198 1.70 -0.23 15.35
CA LEU A 198 1.70 -1.38 16.22
C LEU A 198 3.11 -1.60 16.76
N PHE A 199 3.29 -1.46 18.07
CA PHE A 199 4.59 -1.65 18.72
C PHE A 199 4.66 -3.04 19.35
N PRO A 200 5.53 -3.95 18.87
CA PRO A 200 5.57 -5.33 19.34
C PRO A 200 6.08 -5.45 20.77
N GLY A 201 5.73 -6.58 21.38
CA GLY A 201 6.19 -6.97 22.71
C GLY A 201 7.54 -7.71 22.67
N GLN A 202 7.86 -8.42 23.75
CA GLN A 202 9.08 -9.21 23.87
C GLN A 202 9.01 -10.53 23.08
N GLY A 203 10.13 -10.91 22.45
CA GLY A 203 10.28 -12.19 21.72
C GLY A 203 10.88 -12.05 20.32
N SER A 204 10.99 -10.83 19.79
CA SER A 204 11.52 -10.53 18.46
C SER A 204 12.94 -9.99 18.45
N GLN A 205 13.54 -9.76 19.61
CA GLN A 205 14.91 -9.27 19.71
C GLN A 205 15.91 -10.30 19.18
N HIS A 206 16.87 -9.84 18.40
CA HIS A 206 18.00 -10.64 17.94
C HIS A 206 19.25 -9.75 17.78
N PRO A 207 20.46 -10.32 17.94
CA PRO A 207 21.69 -9.57 17.66
C PRO A 207 21.73 -9.03 16.23
N GLY A 208 22.43 -7.91 16.03
CA GLY A 208 22.61 -7.31 14.71
C GLY A 208 21.36 -6.66 14.10
N MET A 209 20.23 -6.64 14.80
CA MET A 209 18.94 -6.16 14.27
C MET A 209 18.94 -4.67 13.88
N ALA A 210 19.87 -3.86 14.41
CA ALA A 210 19.99 -2.44 14.10
C ALA A 210 21.06 -2.13 13.04
N ALA A 211 21.97 -3.05 12.74
CA ALA A 211 23.20 -2.78 11.98
C ALA A 211 22.93 -2.14 10.61
N GLY A 212 22.18 -2.85 9.74
CA GLY A 212 21.88 -2.36 8.40
C GLY A 212 21.01 -1.10 8.39
N LEU A 213 20.15 -0.94 9.40
CA LEU A 213 19.28 0.23 9.51
C LEU A 213 20.08 1.47 9.91
N ARG A 214 20.97 1.34 10.91
CA ARG A 214 21.85 2.43 11.36
C ARG A 214 22.81 2.89 10.25
N GLU A 215 23.31 1.97 9.44
CA GLU A 215 24.17 2.29 8.29
C GLU A 215 23.41 3.00 7.16
N SER A 216 22.15 2.64 6.94
CA SER A 216 21.43 3.01 5.71
C SER A 216 20.40 4.13 5.91
N LEU A 217 19.89 4.32 7.12
CA LEU A 217 18.75 5.19 7.42
C LEU A 217 19.14 6.29 8.42
N PRO A 218 19.47 7.52 7.95
CA PRO A 218 19.99 8.58 8.83
C PRO A 218 19.07 8.94 10.01
N ALA A 219 17.76 9.07 9.78
CA ALA A 219 16.80 9.40 10.83
C ALA A 219 16.66 8.28 11.88
N PHE A 220 16.75 7.02 11.46
CA PHE A 220 16.81 5.88 12.37
C PHE A 220 18.11 5.93 13.18
N ALA A 221 19.25 6.13 12.53
CA ALA A 221 20.56 6.15 13.17
C ALA A 221 20.63 7.22 14.27
N THR A 222 20.20 8.45 13.98
CA THR A 222 20.17 9.54 14.97
C THR A 222 19.28 9.20 16.17
N ALA A 223 18.09 8.64 15.93
CA ALA A 223 17.18 8.29 17.02
C ALA A 223 17.68 7.09 17.84
N PHE A 224 18.23 6.08 17.17
CA PHE A 224 18.81 4.90 17.81
C PHE A 224 20.00 5.26 18.70
N ASP A 225 20.95 6.05 18.18
CA ASP A 225 22.13 6.46 18.92
C ASP A 225 21.75 7.29 20.17
N ALA A 226 20.79 8.22 20.03
CA ALA A 226 20.29 8.99 21.16
C ALA A 226 19.66 8.10 22.26
N VAL A 227 18.92 7.05 21.87
CA VAL A 227 18.35 6.10 22.84
C VAL A 227 19.44 5.26 23.50
N MET A 228 20.45 4.81 22.74
CA MET A 228 21.58 4.04 23.28
C MET A 228 22.41 4.84 24.27
N ASP A 229 22.65 6.13 24.01
CA ASP A 229 23.37 7.02 24.92
C ASP A 229 22.67 7.15 26.29
N VAL A 230 21.33 7.14 26.29
CA VAL A 230 20.53 7.20 27.53
C VAL A 230 20.49 5.85 28.25
N ILE A 231 20.33 4.76 27.50
CA ILE A 231 20.17 3.41 28.08
C ILE A 231 21.50 2.86 28.60
N GLY A 232 22.62 3.17 27.94
CA GLY A 232 23.95 2.64 28.27
C GLY A 232 24.31 2.74 29.76
N PRO A 233 24.18 3.91 30.41
CA PRO A 233 24.45 4.08 31.84
C PRO A 233 23.59 3.22 32.79
N HIS A 234 22.44 2.70 32.33
CA HIS A 234 21.55 1.86 33.12
C HIS A 234 21.86 0.36 33.01
N LEU A 235 22.76 -0.04 32.10
CA LEU A 235 23.08 -1.43 31.80
C LEU A 235 24.54 -1.76 32.14
N ASP A 236 24.80 -3.03 32.42
CA ASP A 236 26.12 -3.59 32.70
C ASP A 236 26.82 -4.17 31.45
N ILE A 237 26.23 -3.97 30.27
CA ILE A 237 26.75 -4.45 28.98
C ILE A 237 26.71 -3.35 27.92
N ASP A 238 27.52 -3.50 26.87
CA ASP A 238 27.38 -2.71 25.64
C ASP A 238 26.21 -3.25 24.79
N LEU A 239 25.00 -2.74 25.08
CA LEU A 239 23.81 -3.12 24.32
C LEU A 239 23.88 -2.65 22.86
N ALA A 240 24.46 -1.48 22.59
CA ALA A 240 24.57 -0.95 21.23
C ALA A 240 25.44 -1.87 20.36
N GLY A 241 26.61 -2.28 20.87
CA GLY A 241 27.47 -3.25 20.21
C GLY A 241 26.73 -4.56 19.90
N LEU A 242 25.96 -5.09 20.85
CA LEU A 242 25.17 -6.31 20.67
C LEU A 242 24.09 -6.19 19.59
N LEU A 243 23.47 -5.02 19.43
CA LEU A 243 22.45 -4.76 18.41
C LEU A 243 23.04 -4.45 17.02
N LEU A 244 24.34 -4.16 16.95
CA LEU A 244 25.06 -3.85 15.71
C LEU A 244 25.93 -5.03 15.21
N GLU A 245 26.26 -5.98 16.09
CA GLU A 245 27.04 -7.16 15.74
C GLU A 245 26.23 -8.16 14.88
N ARG A 246 26.63 -8.33 13.61
CA ARG A 246 25.90 -9.17 12.63
C ARG A 246 26.23 -10.64 12.77
N GLU A 247 27.44 -10.96 13.22
CA GLU A 247 27.93 -12.34 13.34
C GLU A 247 27.96 -12.79 14.81
N ALA A 248 26.92 -12.40 15.55
CA ALA A 248 26.83 -12.75 16.96
C ALA A 248 26.44 -14.23 17.13
N GLY A 249 27.18 -14.94 17.99
CA GLY A 249 26.88 -16.33 18.32
C GLY A 249 25.65 -16.52 19.22
N GLU A 250 25.31 -17.77 19.49
CA GLU A 250 24.16 -18.14 20.34
C GLU A 250 24.22 -17.52 21.74
N ASP A 251 25.41 -17.36 22.32
CA ASP A 251 25.61 -16.72 23.63
C ASP A 251 25.14 -15.26 23.64
N ALA A 252 25.37 -14.54 22.55
CA ALA A 252 24.95 -13.15 22.38
C ALA A 252 23.42 -13.05 22.27
N ALA A 253 22.79 -13.99 21.54
CA ALA A 253 21.34 -14.10 21.45
C ALA A 253 20.72 -14.47 22.82
N ALA A 254 21.32 -15.42 23.55
CA ALA A 254 20.88 -15.82 24.87
C ALA A 254 21.02 -14.69 25.91
N LEU A 255 22.10 -13.90 25.83
CA LEU A 255 22.28 -12.68 26.61
C LEU A 255 21.17 -11.68 26.30
N LEU A 256 20.96 -11.35 25.02
CA LEU A 256 19.92 -10.39 24.60
C LEU A 256 18.50 -10.87 24.98
N ALA A 257 18.27 -12.17 25.06
CA ALA A 257 17.00 -12.75 25.47
C ALA A 257 16.66 -12.53 26.97
N GLN A 258 17.62 -12.12 27.79
CA GLN A 258 17.35 -11.71 29.17
C GLN A 258 16.50 -10.45 29.17
N THR A 259 15.39 -10.47 29.91
CA THR A 259 14.37 -9.42 29.97
C THR A 259 14.95 -8.02 30.24
N ARG A 260 15.99 -7.94 31.06
CA ARG A 260 16.67 -6.68 31.38
C ARG A 260 17.37 -6.01 30.19
N TYR A 261 17.71 -6.77 29.14
CA TYR A 261 18.32 -6.25 27.90
C TYR A 261 17.33 -6.25 26.73
N ALA A 262 16.45 -7.27 26.64
CA ALA A 262 15.45 -7.38 25.60
C ALA A 262 14.51 -6.17 25.56
N GLN A 263 14.01 -5.72 26.71
CA GLN A 263 13.03 -4.62 26.75
C GLN A 263 13.63 -3.26 26.32
N PRO A 264 14.80 -2.83 26.83
CA PRO A 264 15.49 -1.65 26.32
C PRO A 264 15.79 -1.73 24.82
N ALA A 265 16.22 -2.90 24.32
CA ALA A 265 16.51 -3.10 22.90
C ALA A 265 15.27 -2.94 22.01
N LEU A 266 14.15 -3.54 22.42
CA LEU A 266 12.89 -3.45 21.67
C LEU A 266 12.31 -2.03 21.67
N PHE A 267 12.43 -1.32 22.80
CA PHE A 267 12.06 0.09 22.88
C PHE A 267 12.89 0.93 21.91
N ALA A 268 14.22 0.76 21.91
CA ALA A 268 15.11 1.49 21.01
C ALA A 268 14.77 1.27 19.53
N MET A 269 14.56 0.02 19.13
CA MET A 269 14.14 -0.31 17.76
C MET A 269 12.81 0.34 17.41
N SER A 270 11.80 0.18 18.26
CA SER A 270 10.45 0.71 18.05
C SER A 270 10.45 2.23 17.92
N TYR A 271 11.16 2.93 18.82
CA TYR A 271 11.25 4.39 18.83
C TYR A 271 12.01 4.92 17.61
N ALA A 272 13.14 4.29 17.25
CA ALA A 272 13.95 4.70 16.11
C ALA A 272 13.22 4.46 14.77
N LEU A 273 12.52 3.33 14.61
CA LEU A 273 11.69 3.05 13.44
C LEU A 273 10.50 4.02 13.33
N ALA A 274 9.82 4.33 14.44
CA ALA A 274 8.75 5.33 14.44
C ALA A 274 9.26 6.71 14.03
N THR A 275 10.42 7.12 14.54
CA THR A 275 11.05 8.40 14.20
C THR A 275 11.41 8.45 12.72
N TRP A 276 11.95 7.34 12.17
CA TRP A 276 12.23 7.23 10.75
C TRP A 276 10.95 7.34 9.89
N LEU A 277 9.88 6.61 10.21
CA LEU A 277 8.62 6.71 9.49
C LEU A 277 8.05 8.14 9.48
N ARG A 278 8.08 8.82 10.63
CA ARG A 278 7.63 10.21 10.76
C ARG A 278 8.49 11.18 9.96
N SER A 279 9.80 10.92 9.85
CA SER A 279 10.69 11.70 8.98
C SER A 279 10.33 11.60 7.48
N LEU A 280 9.62 10.53 7.09
CA LEU A 280 9.07 10.34 5.74
C LEU A 280 7.65 10.92 5.58
N GLY A 281 7.10 11.55 6.62
CA GLY A 281 5.74 12.07 6.65
C GLY A 281 4.65 11.04 6.98
N VAL A 282 5.03 9.84 7.44
CA VAL A 282 4.07 8.81 7.89
C VAL A 282 3.74 9.07 9.36
N GLU A 283 2.63 9.77 9.58
CA GLU A 283 2.14 10.07 10.93
C GLU A 283 1.03 9.09 11.35
N PRO A 284 1.08 8.52 12.57
CA PRO A 284 0.03 7.64 13.06
C PRO A 284 -1.22 8.42 13.48
N ALA A 285 -2.39 7.91 13.10
CA ALA A 285 -3.67 8.38 13.61
C ALA A 285 -4.02 7.77 14.97
N ALA A 286 -3.49 6.58 15.27
CA ALA A 286 -3.54 5.93 16.57
C ALA A 286 -2.38 4.94 16.74
N MET A 287 -2.15 4.46 17.96
CA MET A 287 -1.07 3.51 18.25
C MET A 287 -1.53 2.42 19.23
N ILE A 288 -1.04 1.20 19.03
CA ILE A 288 -1.30 0.06 19.91
C ILE A 288 0.04 -0.57 20.26
N GLY A 289 0.41 -0.56 21.54
CA GLY A 289 1.59 -1.24 22.02
C GLY A 289 1.24 -2.56 22.67
N HIS A 290 2.02 -3.62 22.41
CA HIS A 290 1.88 -4.90 23.10
C HIS A 290 2.84 -4.96 24.28
N SER A 291 2.33 -4.93 25.52
CA SER A 291 3.13 -4.97 26.75
C SER A 291 4.22 -3.88 26.75
N ILE A 292 5.49 -4.24 26.56
CA ILE A 292 6.59 -3.27 26.47
C ILE A 292 6.41 -2.25 25.34
N GLY A 293 5.74 -2.63 24.24
CA GLY A 293 5.44 -1.73 23.14
C GLY A 293 4.59 -0.51 23.54
N GLU A 294 3.84 -0.58 24.65
CA GLU A 294 3.07 0.56 25.15
C GLU A 294 3.97 1.70 25.66
N TYR A 295 5.20 1.40 26.09
CA TYR A 295 6.18 2.42 26.46
C TYR A 295 6.72 3.16 25.22
N ALA A 296 6.87 2.46 24.09
CA ALA A 296 7.18 3.10 22.81
C ALA A 296 6.03 4.00 22.36
N ALA A 297 4.78 3.53 22.47
CA ALA A 297 3.59 4.34 22.18
C ALA A 297 3.52 5.59 23.08
N ALA A 298 3.82 5.47 24.38
CA ALA A 298 3.89 6.59 25.30
C ALA A 298 4.93 7.63 24.87
N ALA A 299 6.16 7.22 24.56
CA ALA A 299 7.21 8.12 24.10
C ALA A 299 6.85 8.81 22.78
N VAL A 300 6.41 8.02 21.78
CA VAL A 300 6.07 8.54 20.44
C VAL A 300 4.85 9.46 20.48
N SER A 301 3.89 9.22 21.40
CA SER A 301 2.73 10.10 21.60
C SER A 301 3.09 11.45 22.22
N GLY A 302 4.30 11.60 22.79
CA GLY A 302 4.70 12.78 23.53
C GLY A 302 4.16 12.85 24.97
N LEU A 303 3.54 11.76 25.48
CA LEU A 303 3.15 11.63 26.89
C LEU A 303 4.34 11.82 27.82
N ILE A 304 5.48 11.23 27.48
CA ILE A 304 6.77 11.41 28.17
C ILE A 304 7.85 11.65 27.12
N ASP A 305 8.98 12.23 27.53
CA ASP A 305 10.14 12.31 26.63
C ASP A 305 10.83 10.95 26.48
N MET A 306 11.71 10.86 25.49
CA MET A 306 12.40 9.62 25.14
C MET A 306 13.31 9.17 26.28
N GLU A 307 13.99 10.11 26.92
CA GLU A 307 14.93 9.85 27.99
C GLU A 307 14.25 9.20 29.20
N SER A 308 13.11 9.76 29.62
CA SER A 308 12.31 9.22 30.72
C SER A 308 11.71 7.86 30.36
N ALA A 309 11.25 7.70 29.11
CA ALA A 309 10.72 6.42 28.63
C ALA A 309 11.79 5.33 28.67
N ALA A 310 13.00 5.61 28.18
CA ALA A 310 14.14 4.71 28.22
C ALA A 310 14.48 4.31 29.67
N GLY A 311 14.55 5.28 30.59
CA GLY A 311 14.79 5.01 32.01
C GLY A 311 13.72 4.11 32.65
N CYS A 312 12.44 4.39 32.38
CA CYS A 312 11.32 3.56 32.83
C CYS A 312 11.38 2.14 32.25
N VAL A 313 11.76 1.98 30.98
CA VAL A 313 11.93 0.68 30.34
C VAL A 313 13.09 -0.11 30.96
N CYS A 314 14.23 0.53 31.24
CA CYS A 314 15.35 -0.10 31.93
C CYS A 314 14.95 -0.58 33.34
N ALA A 315 14.26 0.27 34.11
CA ALA A 315 13.76 -0.08 35.43
C ALA A 315 12.77 -1.27 35.38
N ARG A 316 11.83 -1.24 34.42
CA ARG A 316 10.89 -2.34 34.18
C ARG A 316 11.58 -3.64 33.81
N GLY A 317 12.52 -3.59 32.86
CA GLY A 317 13.27 -4.77 32.42
C GLY A 317 14.05 -5.41 33.55
N ALA A 318 14.74 -4.60 34.36
CA ALA A 318 15.48 -5.07 35.53
C ALA A 318 14.55 -5.66 36.61
N ALA A 319 13.45 -4.96 36.95
CA ALA A 319 12.50 -5.40 37.95
C ALA A 319 11.82 -6.73 37.58
N MET A 320 11.44 -6.88 36.30
CA MET A 320 10.83 -8.12 35.79
C MET A 320 11.83 -9.27 35.69
N GLN A 321 13.10 -8.98 35.36
CA GLN A 321 14.17 -9.99 35.32
C GLN A 321 14.53 -10.56 36.69
N ALA A 322 14.28 -9.81 37.77
CA ALA A 322 14.55 -10.24 39.15
C ALA A 322 13.47 -11.17 39.73
N GLN A 323 12.37 -11.37 39.00
CA GLN A 323 11.27 -12.21 39.46
C GLN A 323 11.59 -13.71 39.31
N PRO A 324 10.88 -14.61 40.02
CA PRO A 324 11.07 -16.05 39.86
C PRO A 324 10.86 -16.51 38.41
N PRO A 325 11.59 -17.55 37.95
CA PRO A 325 11.39 -18.11 36.63
C PRO A 325 9.98 -18.68 36.51
N GLY A 326 9.49 -18.73 35.29
CA GLY A 326 8.14 -19.16 35.00
C GLY A 326 7.94 -19.50 33.54
N ALA A 327 6.68 -19.49 33.15
CA ALA A 327 6.25 -20.20 31.96
C ALA A 327 5.13 -19.43 31.27
N MET A 328 5.17 -19.39 29.93
CA MET A 328 4.05 -18.94 29.12
C MET A 328 3.68 -19.94 28.01
N LEU A 329 2.39 -19.99 27.66
CA LEU A 329 1.81 -20.92 26.69
C LEU A 329 0.83 -20.18 25.78
N ALA A 330 1.07 -20.19 24.47
CA ALA A 330 0.08 -19.77 23.50
C ALA A 330 -0.92 -20.91 23.28
N VAL A 331 -2.21 -20.60 23.32
CA VAL A 331 -3.33 -21.53 23.19
C VAL A 331 -4.20 -21.07 22.03
N ARG A 332 -4.38 -21.93 21.02
CA ARG A 332 -5.24 -21.65 19.86
C ARG A 332 -6.72 -21.84 20.20
N ALA A 333 -7.22 -21.01 21.11
CA ALA A 333 -8.60 -20.96 21.52
C ALA A 333 -8.98 -19.54 22.00
N ALA A 334 -10.27 -19.24 21.97
CA ALA A 334 -10.81 -17.98 22.45
C ALA A 334 -10.68 -17.87 23.97
N LEU A 335 -10.55 -16.64 24.47
CA LEU A 335 -10.43 -16.37 25.91
C LEU A 335 -11.56 -17.01 26.71
N ALA A 336 -12.80 -16.89 26.23
CA ALA A 336 -14.00 -17.44 26.90
C ALA A 336 -13.99 -18.97 27.03
N ASP A 337 -13.30 -19.68 26.13
CA ASP A 337 -13.19 -21.15 26.17
C ASP A 337 -12.06 -21.60 27.09
N VAL A 338 -11.02 -20.77 27.22
CA VAL A 338 -9.82 -21.08 28.02
C VAL A 338 -10.03 -20.72 29.48
N GLU A 339 -10.67 -19.60 29.78
CA GLU A 339 -10.85 -19.06 31.13
C GLU A 339 -11.50 -20.05 32.12
N PRO A 340 -12.56 -20.81 31.77
CA PRO A 340 -13.15 -21.81 32.66
C PRO A 340 -12.23 -23.00 32.97
N LEU A 341 -11.16 -23.18 32.19
CA LEU A 341 -10.19 -24.26 32.36
C LEU A 341 -9.04 -23.86 33.29
N LEU A 342 -8.86 -22.57 33.54
CA LEU A 342 -7.82 -22.02 34.40
C LEU A 342 -8.15 -22.34 35.86
N GLY A 343 -7.42 -23.29 36.43
CA GLY A 343 -7.42 -23.50 37.88
C GLY A 343 -6.60 -22.41 38.58
N GLU A 344 -6.09 -22.70 39.78
CA GLU A 344 -5.28 -21.74 40.53
C GLU A 344 -3.83 -21.59 40.01
N THR A 345 -3.41 -22.44 39.06
CA THR A 345 -2.00 -22.65 38.66
C THR A 345 -1.56 -21.85 37.43
N ALA A 346 -2.48 -21.25 36.67
CA ALA A 346 -2.19 -20.45 35.48
C ALA A 346 -3.16 -19.28 35.37
N GLU A 347 -2.69 -18.17 34.80
CA GLU A 347 -3.45 -16.94 34.59
C GLU A 347 -3.40 -16.54 33.11
N VAL A 348 -4.35 -15.72 32.68
CA VAL A 348 -4.34 -15.15 31.33
C VAL A 348 -3.27 -14.06 31.27
N ALA A 349 -2.33 -14.19 30.34
CA ALA A 349 -1.30 -13.19 30.09
C ALA A 349 -1.68 -12.24 28.97
N ALA A 350 -2.39 -12.74 27.94
CA ALA A 350 -2.82 -11.91 26.81
C ALA A 350 -4.01 -12.52 26.07
N SER A 351 -4.88 -11.65 25.54
CA SER A 351 -5.86 -11.95 24.50
C SER A 351 -5.38 -11.28 23.21
N ASN A 352 -4.78 -12.08 22.31
CA ASN A 352 -4.03 -11.58 21.16
C ASN A 352 -4.84 -11.60 19.85
N ALA A 353 -5.76 -12.56 19.71
CA ALA A 353 -6.66 -12.66 18.56
C ALA A 353 -7.92 -13.44 18.96
N PRO A 354 -8.99 -13.46 18.15
CA PRO A 354 -10.26 -14.11 18.52
C PRO A 354 -10.11 -15.58 18.92
N ALA A 355 -9.14 -16.30 18.32
CA ALA A 355 -8.83 -17.69 18.62
C ALA A 355 -7.38 -17.88 19.12
N LEU A 356 -6.80 -16.88 19.79
CA LEU A 356 -5.44 -16.96 20.34
C LEU A 356 -5.32 -16.27 21.69
N THR A 357 -5.21 -17.08 22.74
CA THR A 357 -5.01 -16.65 24.12
C THR A 357 -3.63 -17.09 24.60
N VAL A 358 -2.96 -16.28 25.42
CA VAL A 358 -1.69 -16.64 26.06
C VAL A 358 -1.89 -16.78 27.55
N LEU A 359 -1.40 -17.88 28.10
CA LEU A 359 -1.40 -18.19 29.52
C LEU A 359 -0.01 -18.00 30.12
N SER A 360 0.05 -17.66 31.39
CA SER A 360 1.30 -17.59 32.16
C SER A 360 1.13 -18.15 33.58
N GLY A 361 2.20 -18.74 34.12
CA GLY A 361 2.18 -19.35 35.46
C GLY A 361 3.49 -20.06 35.79
N SER A 362 3.48 -20.94 36.81
CA SER A 362 4.63 -21.80 37.08
C SER A 362 4.85 -22.79 35.92
N VAL A 363 6.05 -23.35 35.82
CA VAL A 363 6.37 -24.34 34.79
C VAL A 363 5.42 -25.54 34.87
N GLU A 364 5.23 -26.07 36.07
CA GLU A 364 4.37 -27.21 36.35
C GLU A 364 2.89 -26.88 36.07
N GLY A 365 2.45 -25.66 36.43
CA GLY A 365 1.09 -25.20 36.17
C GLY A 365 0.78 -25.08 34.68
N ILE A 366 1.74 -24.60 33.90
CA ILE A 366 1.63 -24.50 32.45
C ILE A 366 1.71 -25.86 31.75
N GLU A 367 2.54 -26.79 32.24
CA GLU A 367 2.58 -28.16 31.72
C GLU A 367 1.26 -28.90 32.01
N ALA A 368 0.70 -28.74 33.21
CA ALA A 368 -0.58 -29.34 33.58
C ALA A 368 -1.74 -28.81 32.72
N ILE A 369 -1.81 -27.50 32.47
CA ILE A 369 -2.87 -26.94 31.59
C ILE A 369 -2.65 -27.36 30.13
N ALA A 370 -1.40 -27.42 29.66
CA ALA A 370 -1.09 -27.90 28.30
C ALA A 370 -1.56 -29.35 28.09
N ALA A 371 -1.33 -30.23 29.07
CA ALA A 371 -1.81 -31.61 29.01
C ALA A 371 -3.35 -31.68 28.95
N ARG A 372 -4.05 -30.95 29.83
CA ARG A 372 -5.53 -30.88 29.85
C ARG A 372 -6.12 -30.31 28.55
N LEU A 373 -5.43 -29.35 27.92
CA LEU A 373 -5.81 -28.79 26.62
C LEU A 373 -5.56 -29.80 25.49
N GLY A 374 -4.46 -30.57 25.57
CA GLY A 374 -4.16 -31.66 24.65
C GLY A 374 -5.20 -32.78 24.67
N GLU A 375 -5.74 -33.13 25.84
CA GLU A 375 -6.87 -34.07 25.98
C GLU A 375 -8.16 -33.59 25.28
N ARG A 376 -8.23 -32.30 24.93
CA ARG A 376 -9.36 -31.64 24.26
C ARG A 376 -9.03 -31.25 22.81
N ASP A 377 -7.93 -31.77 22.27
CA ASP A 377 -7.43 -31.44 20.92
C ASP A 377 -7.18 -29.94 20.68
N VAL A 378 -6.93 -29.17 21.73
CA VAL A 378 -6.58 -27.75 21.61
C VAL A 378 -5.08 -27.60 21.38
N GLN A 379 -4.71 -27.00 20.25
CA GLN A 379 -3.31 -26.76 19.92
C GLN A 379 -2.69 -25.71 20.85
N THR A 380 -1.51 -26.03 21.38
CA THR A 380 -0.75 -25.14 22.25
C THR A 380 0.71 -25.02 21.78
N THR A 381 1.37 -23.92 22.15
CA THR A 381 2.78 -23.68 21.81
C THR A 381 3.48 -23.02 22.99
N ARG A 382 4.56 -23.66 23.47
CA ARG A 382 5.40 -23.13 24.54
C ARG A 382 6.13 -21.89 24.04
N LEU A 383 6.01 -20.76 24.73
CA LEU A 383 6.75 -19.55 24.38
C LEU A 383 8.18 -19.62 24.92
N LYS A 384 9.15 -19.16 24.12
CA LYS A 384 10.57 -19.09 24.48
C LYS A 384 10.84 -17.88 25.37
N VAL A 385 10.33 -17.92 26.60
CA VAL A 385 10.49 -16.89 27.62
C VAL A 385 10.88 -17.51 28.96
N SER A 386 11.59 -16.75 29.79
CA SER A 386 12.13 -17.21 31.06
C SER A 386 11.20 -17.01 32.26
N HIS A 387 10.19 -16.16 32.14
CA HIS A 387 9.32 -15.75 33.24
C HIS A 387 7.84 -15.83 32.84
N ALA A 388 6.98 -15.86 33.87
CA ALA A 388 5.53 -15.81 33.71
C ALA A 388 5.03 -14.36 33.69
N PHE A 389 5.25 -13.64 32.58
CA PHE A 389 4.82 -12.25 32.46
C PHE A 389 3.30 -12.11 32.56
N HIS A 390 2.83 -10.94 33.02
CA HIS A 390 1.40 -10.64 33.18
C HIS A 390 0.66 -11.64 34.10
N SER A 391 1.33 -12.11 35.16
CA SER A 391 0.76 -12.98 36.21
C SER A 391 1.19 -12.53 37.61
N ARG A 392 0.69 -13.20 38.65
CA ARG A 392 1.12 -12.98 40.05
C ARG A 392 2.62 -13.07 40.26
N SER A 393 3.34 -13.83 39.42
CA SER A 393 4.79 -13.92 39.48
C SER A 393 5.50 -12.58 39.29
N MET A 394 4.81 -11.57 38.74
CA MET A 394 5.35 -10.23 38.54
C MET A 394 5.06 -9.26 39.69
N GLU A 395 4.38 -9.67 40.76
CA GLU A 395 3.99 -8.76 41.86
C GLU A 395 5.21 -8.07 42.51
N GLY A 396 6.33 -8.76 42.64
CA GLY A 396 7.57 -8.19 43.18
C GLY A 396 8.23 -7.12 42.29
N ALA A 397 7.77 -6.94 41.04
CA ALA A 397 8.29 -5.92 40.14
C ALA A 397 7.52 -4.59 40.23
N LEU A 398 6.33 -4.58 40.85
CA LEU A 398 5.38 -3.48 40.70
C LEU A 398 5.87 -2.19 41.36
N ASP A 399 6.39 -2.28 42.58
CA ASP A 399 6.88 -1.11 43.32
C ASP A 399 8.03 -0.39 42.59
N ALA A 400 8.95 -1.16 41.99
CA ALA A 400 10.06 -0.61 41.23
C ALA A 400 9.60 0.11 39.97
N VAL A 401 8.62 -0.47 39.26
CA VAL A 401 8.02 0.13 38.06
C VAL A 401 7.24 1.40 38.41
N GLU A 402 6.42 1.35 39.47
CA GLU A 402 5.67 2.52 39.93
C GLU A 402 6.61 3.65 40.36
N SER A 403 7.68 3.32 41.09
CA SER A 403 8.68 4.31 41.52
C SER A 403 9.38 4.98 40.33
N ALA A 404 9.68 4.24 39.26
CA ALA A 404 10.26 4.81 38.05
C ALA A 404 9.32 5.83 37.42
N TRP A 405 8.03 5.49 37.29
CA TRP A 405 7.03 6.39 36.70
C TRP A 405 6.70 7.61 37.56
N ARG A 406 6.77 7.51 38.89
CA ARG A 406 6.59 8.67 39.80
C ARG A 406 7.66 9.76 39.59
N ALA A 407 8.84 9.39 39.09
CA ALA A 407 9.93 10.31 38.84
C ALA A 407 9.81 11.07 37.50
N VAL A 408 8.82 10.74 36.67
CA VAL A 408 8.68 11.24 35.30
C VAL A 408 7.56 12.28 35.20
N ALA A 409 7.81 13.36 34.46
CA ALA A 409 6.80 14.34 34.12
C ALA A 409 5.96 13.87 32.92
N THR A 410 4.66 13.70 33.13
CA THR A 410 3.72 13.31 32.07
C THR A 410 3.02 14.52 31.44
N ARG A 411 2.74 14.42 30.15
CA ARG A 411 2.08 15.42 29.30
C ARG A 411 0.83 14.83 28.66
N GLU A 412 0.02 15.66 28.02
CA GLU A 412 -1.11 15.14 27.23
C GLU A 412 -0.59 14.44 25.97
N PRO A 413 -1.00 13.18 25.69
CA PRO A 413 -0.63 12.49 24.45
C PRO A 413 -1.14 13.26 23.23
N GLN A 414 -0.24 13.57 22.29
CA GLN A 414 -0.56 14.25 21.04
C GLN A 414 -1.21 13.31 20.01
N VAL A 415 -0.87 12.02 20.10
CA VAL A 415 -1.45 10.95 19.29
C VAL A 415 -2.13 9.95 20.22
N PRO A 416 -3.37 9.53 19.95
CA PRO A 416 -4.05 8.55 20.79
C PRO A 416 -3.34 7.19 20.76
N PHE A 417 -3.31 6.52 21.90
CA PHE A 417 -2.87 5.13 21.98
C PHE A 417 -3.76 4.30 22.90
N TYR A 418 -3.66 2.99 22.76
CA TYR A 418 -4.50 2.02 23.46
C TYR A 418 -3.79 1.41 24.65
N SER A 419 -4.56 1.26 25.72
CA SER A 419 -4.12 0.66 26.97
C SER A 419 -4.07 -0.87 26.85
N CYS A 420 -2.94 -1.49 27.20
CA CYS A 420 -2.86 -2.96 27.28
C CYS A 420 -3.86 -3.53 28.29
N VAL A 421 -4.12 -2.80 29.37
CA VAL A 421 -4.94 -3.25 30.50
C VAL A 421 -6.43 -3.24 30.16
N THR A 422 -6.89 -2.18 29.49
CA THR A 422 -8.34 -1.99 29.25
C THR A 422 -8.78 -2.41 27.86
N GLY A 423 -7.85 -2.49 26.88
CA GLY A 423 -8.19 -2.71 25.48
C GLY A 423 -8.87 -1.50 24.83
N ALA A 424 -8.95 -0.37 25.53
CA ALA A 424 -9.55 0.87 25.06
C ALA A 424 -8.49 1.98 24.95
N ARG A 425 -8.85 3.10 24.31
CA ARG A 425 -8.02 4.29 24.28
C ARG A 425 -7.69 4.72 25.71
N ILE A 426 -6.41 4.92 25.99
CA ILE A 426 -5.98 5.36 27.32
C ILE A 426 -6.48 6.78 27.59
N SER A 427 -7.03 7.01 28.79
CA SER A 427 -7.37 8.36 29.24
C SER A 427 -6.13 9.11 29.74
N ARG A 428 -6.21 10.44 29.83
CA ARG A 428 -5.13 11.28 30.36
C ARG A 428 -4.81 10.91 31.80
N GLU A 429 -5.84 10.63 32.60
CA GLU A 429 -5.73 10.27 34.01
C GLU A 429 -5.02 8.93 34.17
N GLN A 430 -5.36 7.93 33.35
CA GLN A 430 -4.68 6.63 33.35
C GLN A 430 -3.22 6.75 32.89
N ALA A 431 -2.98 7.49 31.80
CA ALA A 431 -1.65 7.67 31.24
C ALA A 431 -0.68 8.37 32.22
N GLY A 432 -1.21 9.31 33.01
CA GLY A 432 -0.47 10.05 34.03
C GLY A 432 -0.35 9.36 35.39
N ASP A 433 -1.03 8.22 35.61
CA ASP A 433 -1.02 7.48 36.87
C ASP A 433 0.14 6.47 36.91
N PRO A 434 1.17 6.64 37.77
CA PRO A 434 2.24 5.65 37.90
C PRO A 434 1.74 4.24 38.24
N ALA A 435 0.65 4.13 39.01
CA ALA A 435 0.08 2.85 39.38
C ALA A 435 -0.56 2.12 38.18
N TYR A 436 -0.94 2.84 37.11
CA TYR A 436 -1.37 2.22 35.85
C TYR A 436 -0.25 1.38 35.24
N TRP A 437 0.96 1.94 35.17
CA TRP A 437 2.11 1.30 34.56
C TRP A 437 2.62 0.09 35.37
N ALA A 438 2.46 0.14 36.70
CA ALA A 438 2.66 -1.02 37.56
C ALA A 438 1.59 -2.11 37.31
N ARG A 439 0.30 -1.73 37.27
CA ARG A 439 -0.78 -2.67 36.93
C ARG A 439 -0.58 -3.33 35.57
N GLN A 440 -0.06 -2.60 34.59
CA GLN A 440 0.21 -3.12 33.25
C GLN A 440 1.17 -4.32 33.23
N VAL A 441 2.15 -4.35 34.14
CA VAL A 441 3.10 -5.46 34.28
C VAL A 441 2.43 -6.75 34.79
N ARG A 442 1.35 -6.60 35.58
CA ARG A 442 0.63 -7.69 36.25
C ARG A 442 -0.61 -8.17 35.49
N GLN A 443 -1.31 -7.28 34.82
CA GLN A 443 -2.61 -7.55 34.20
C GLN A 443 -2.47 -8.07 32.76
N PRO A 444 -3.49 -8.81 32.26
CA PRO A 444 -3.46 -9.37 30.91
C PRO A 444 -3.40 -8.29 29.83
N VAL A 445 -2.69 -8.56 28.73
CA VAL A 445 -2.64 -7.70 27.55
C VAL A 445 -3.88 -7.92 26.68
N ARG A 446 -4.73 -6.91 26.54
CA ARG A 446 -5.97 -6.92 25.74
C ARG A 446 -5.74 -6.38 24.33
N PHE A 447 -4.79 -6.98 23.61
CA PHE A 447 -4.41 -6.53 22.26
C PHE A 447 -5.54 -6.69 21.24
N SER A 448 -6.27 -7.81 21.29
CA SER A 448 -7.39 -8.05 20.37
C SER A 448 -8.46 -6.96 20.50
N ASP A 449 -8.80 -6.57 21.73
CA ASP A 449 -9.81 -5.53 21.99
C ASP A 449 -9.35 -4.16 21.46
N ALA A 450 -8.09 -3.80 21.69
CA ALA A 450 -7.50 -2.58 21.16
C ALA A 450 -7.50 -2.54 19.63
N LEU A 451 -7.19 -3.67 18.99
CA LEU A 451 -7.22 -3.78 17.52
C LEU A 451 -8.64 -3.66 16.98
N MET A 452 -9.62 -4.32 17.60
CA MET A 452 -11.02 -4.29 17.19
C MET A 452 -11.63 -2.88 17.27
N ALA A 453 -11.11 -2.01 18.14
CA ALA A 453 -11.54 -0.61 18.19
C ALA A 453 -11.12 0.21 16.95
N GLU A 454 -10.16 -0.28 16.18
CA GLU A 454 -9.58 0.42 15.02
C GLU A 454 -9.83 -0.28 13.68
N ILE A 455 -10.12 -1.59 13.69
CA ILE A 455 -10.17 -2.45 12.50
C ILE A 455 -11.22 -2.04 11.46
N ASP A 456 -12.34 -1.47 11.91
CA ASP A 456 -13.47 -1.08 11.06
C ASP A 456 -13.43 0.38 10.65
N GLN A 457 -12.43 1.15 11.08
CA GLN A 457 -12.26 2.52 10.62
C GLN A 457 -11.94 2.52 9.11
N PRO A 458 -12.56 3.41 8.31
CA PRO A 458 -12.30 3.51 6.87
C PRO A 458 -10.80 3.68 6.56
N ASP A 459 -10.35 3.09 5.46
CA ASP A 459 -8.98 3.22 4.93
C ASP A 459 -7.85 2.98 5.95
N THR A 460 -8.11 2.19 6.99
CA THR A 460 -7.12 1.93 8.05
C THR A 460 -6.07 0.90 7.63
N VAL A 461 -4.81 1.27 7.78
CA VAL A 461 -3.62 0.46 7.52
C VAL A 461 -2.83 0.30 8.82
N PHE A 462 -2.62 -0.94 9.23
CA PHE A 462 -1.81 -1.26 10.40
C PHE A 462 -0.34 -1.40 10.04
N VAL A 463 0.56 -0.76 10.78
CA VAL A 463 2.00 -0.80 10.51
C VAL A 463 2.73 -1.33 11.74
N GLU A 464 3.38 -2.50 11.65
CA GLU A 464 4.21 -3.03 12.73
C GLU A 464 5.56 -2.34 12.76
N VAL A 465 5.80 -1.59 13.85
CA VAL A 465 6.97 -0.74 14.08
C VAL A 465 7.89 -1.41 15.09
N GLY A 466 8.59 -2.46 14.65
CA GLY A 466 9.56 -3.18 15.46
C GLY A 466 10.30 -4.26 14.67
N PRO A 467 11.13 -5.10 15.33
CA PRO A 467 12.06 -6.02 14.66
C PRO A 467 11.45 -7.35 14.19
N SER A 468 10.12 -7.45 14.03
CA SER A 468 9.48 -8.67 13.53
C SER A 468 8.13 -8.42 12.85
N GLN A 469 7.39 -9.50 12.61
CA GLN A 469 6.06 -9.54 11.99
C GLN A 469 5.01 -10.22 12.90
N ALA A 470 5.25 -10.20 14.21
CA ALA A 470 4.43 -10.91 15.16
C ALA A 470 3.03 -10.28 15.26
N LEU A 471 2.97 -8.95 15.38
CA LEU A 471 1.69 -8.24 15.46
C LEU A 471 0.96 -8.25 14.12
N SER A 472 1.65 -8.15 12.98
CA SER A 472 1.04 -8.29 11.64
C SER A 472 0.36 -9.65 11.46
N SER A 473 0.95 -10.71 12.01
CA SER A 473 0.33 -12.03 12.01
C SER A 473 -0.93 -12.08 12.89
N LEU A 474 -0.94 -11.38 14.03
CA LEU A 474 -2.14 -11.20 14.85
C LEU A 474 -3.22 -10.39 14.13
N VAL A 475 -2.85 -9.31 13.43
CA VAL A 475 -3.80 -8.50 12.63
C VAL A 475 -4.47 -9.36 11.56
N ARG A 476 -3.70 -10.20 10.85
CA ARG A 476 -4.23 -11.11 9.83
C ARG A 476 -5.17 -12.18 10.37
N ALA A 477 -5.11 -12.48 11.67
CA ALA A 477 -6.04 -13.39 12.35
C ALA A 477 -7.41 -12.74 12.65
N HIS A 478 -7.55 -11.42 12.46
CA HIS A 478 -8.81 -10.72 12.63
C HIS A 478 -9.52 -10.52 11.28
N ARG A 479 -10.81 -10.17 11.34
CA ARG A 479 -11.65 -9.85 10.19
C ARG A 479 -12.38 -8.55 10.46
N ARG A 480 -12.53 -7.73 9.43
CA ARG A 480 -13.39 -6.53 9.44
C ARG A 480 -14.87 -6.93 9.44
N GLY A 481 -15.75 -5.97 9.67
CA GLY A 481 -17.20 -6.17 9.62
C GLY A 481 -17.72 -6.69 8.26
N ASP A 482 -16.98 -6.45 7.16
CA ASP A 482 -17.28 -6.98 5.83
C ASP A 482 -16.63 -8.34 5.54
N GLY A 483 -15.93 -8.93 6.52
CA GLY A 483 -15.23 -10.20 6.39
C GLY A 483 -13.85 -10.12 5.74
N SER A 484 -13.36 -8.93 5.36
CA SER A 484 -12.02 -8.78 4.78
C SER A 484 -10.91 -8.89 5.84
N VAL A 485 -9.70 -9.22 5.39
CA VAL A 485 -8.50 -9.11 6.23
C VAL A 485 -8.08 -7.63 6.31
N PRO A 486 -7.71 -7.10 7.48
CA PRO A 486 -7.24 -5.73 7.59
C PRO A 486 -5.89 -5.53 6.87
N PRO A 487 -5.70 -4.44 6.12
CA PRO A 487 -4.40 -4.12 5.53
C PRO A 487 -3.34 -3.97 6.62
N CYS A 488 -2.23 -4.70 6.49
CA CYS A 488 -1.12 -4.63 7.43
C CYS A 488 0.23 -4.73 6.74
N VAL A 489 1.19 -3.91 7.19
CA VAL A 489 2.57 -3.89 6.71
C VAL A 489 3.52 -3.99 7.90
N ALA A 490 4.44 -4.96 7.87
CA ALA A 490 5.55 -5.00 8.82
C ALA A 490 6.75 -4.27 8.25
N LEU A 491 7.45 -3.46 9.06
CA LEU A 491 8.63 -2.74 8.57
C LEU A 491 9.84 -3.64 8.40
N LEU A 492 9.96 -4.71 9.19
CA LEU A 492 11.13 -5.58 9.22
C LEU A 492 10.72 -7.04 9.03
N PRO A 493 11.62 -7.90 8.51
CA PRO A 493 11.35 -9.31 8.36
C PRO A 493 11.43 -10.01 9.72
N THR A 494 11.03 -11.28 9.77
CA THR A 494 11.38 -12.13 10.91
C THR A 494 12.89 -12.40 10.91
N ALA A 495 13.51 -12.46 12.09
CA ALA A 495 14.96 -12.65 12.25
C ALA A 495 15.55 -13.88 11.55
N SER A 496 14.72 -14.90 11.30
CA SER A 496 15.10 -16.16 10.63
C SER A 496 14.96 -16.13 9.11
N GLY A 497 14.57 -14.99 8.53
CA GLY A 497 14.44 -14.85 7.08
C GLY A 497 15.77 -14.51 6.39
N ASP A 498 15.89 -14.89 5.12
CA ASP A 498 17.06 -14.62 4.26
C ASP A 498 17.25 -13.11 3.92
N GLY A 499 16.39 -12.22 4.44
CA GLY A 499 16.33 -10.81 4.07
C GLY A 499 17.02 -9.88 5.06
N ALA A 500 17.91 -9.00 4.57
CA ALA A 500 18.48 -7.94 5.37
C ALA A 500 17.40 -6.90 5.78
N ALA A 501 17.50 -6.38 7.00
CA ALA A 501 16.54 -5.46 7.61
C ALA A 501 16.28 -4.18 6.78
N ALA A 502 17.34 -3.54 6.27
CA ALA A 502 17.21 -2.28 5.53
C ALA A 502 16.50 -2.42 4.17
N PRO A 503 16.86 -3.39 3.30
CA PRO A 503 16.08 -3.69 2.09
C PRO A 503 14.59 -3.93 2.36
N HIS A 504 14.26 -4.70 3.39
CA HIS A 504 12.88 -4.98 3.75
C HIS A 504 12.13 -3.72 4.20
N ALA A 505 12.78 -2.85 4.99
CA ALA A 505 12.21 -1.58 5.41
C ALA A 505 11.86 -0.68 4.21
N VAL A 506 12.73 -0.62 3.20
CA VAL A 506 12.45 0.12 1.95
C VAL A 506 11.24 -0.45 1.22
N GLN A 507 11.17 -1.78 1.08
CA GLN A 507 10.05 -2.45 0.45
C GLN A 507 8.73 -2.21 1.22
N ALA A 508 8.78 -2.21 2.55
CA ALA A 508 7.64 -1.92 3.41
C ALA A 508 7.14 -0.48 3.20
N VAL A 509 8.03 0.50 3.16
CA VAL A 509 7.69 1.90 2.84
C VAL A 509 7.10 2.04 1.44
N GLY A 510 7.66 1.33 0.46
CA GLY A 510 7.10 1.23 -0.89
C GLY A 510 5.66 0.68 -0.89
N SER A 511 5.40 -0.35 -0.08
CA SER A 511 4.07 -0.94 0.09
C SER A 511 3.08 0.06 0.71
N LEU A 512 3.53 0.90 1.65
CA LEU A 512 2.72 2.00 2.20
C LEU A 512 2.38 3.05 1.13
N TRP A 513 3.34 3.43 0.29
CA TRP A 513 3.04 4.31 -0.84
C TRP A 513 2.04 3.70 -1.83
N ALA A 514 2.15 2.38 -2.09
CA ALA A 514 1.22 1.67 -2.96
C ALA A 514 -0.22 1.68 -2.40
N LEU A 515 -0.36 1.67 -1.08
CA LEU A 515 -1.65 1.84 -0.38
C LEU A 515 -2.18 3.28 -0.39
N GLY A 516 -1.45 4.24 -0.94
CA GLY A 516 -1.93 5.61 -1.11
C GLY A 516 -1.20 6.66 -0.28
N LEU A 517 -0.34 6.26 0.66
CA LEU A 517 0.33 7.21 1.56
C LEU A 517 1.23 8.18 0.74
N PRO A 518 1.29 9.47 1.12
CA PRO A 518 2.01 10.51 0.38
C PRO A 518 3.53 10.48 0.66
N ILE A 519 4.14 9.31 0.49
CA ILE A 519 5.57 9.10 0.74
C ILE A 519 6.35 9.35 -0.55
N ALA A 520 7.39 10.17 -0.47
CA ALA A 520 8.33 10.36 -1.57
C ALA A 520 9.46 9.33 -1.50
N PRO A 521 10.01 8.85 -2.63
CA PRO A 521 11.20 8.03 -2.60
C PRO A 521 12.34 8.73 -1.91
N VAL A 522 13.03 7.99 -1.03
CA VAL A 522 14.30 8.44 -0.46
C VAL A 522 15.31 8.49 -1.62
N ALA A 523 15.56 9.69 -2.11
CA ALA A 523 16.49 9.95 -3.20
C ALA A 523 17.49 11.03 -2.76
N ASP A 524 18.71 10.95 -3.30
CA ASP A 524 19.71 12.00 -3.11
C ASP A 524 19.12 13.35 -3.58
N ALA A 525 19.26 14.39 -2.76
CA ALA A 525 18.86 15.75 -3.11
C ALA A 525 19.57 16.25 -4.39
N HIS A 526 20.71 15.66 -4.72
CA HIS A 526 21.50 15.94 -5.91
C HIS A 526 21.10 15.11 -7.13
N ALA A 527 20.15 14.18 -7.01
CA ALA A 527 19.72 13.35 -8.14
C ALA A 527 19.14 14.19 -9.30
N HIS A 528 19.57 13.83 -10.50
CA HIS A 528 19.19 14.50 -11.73
C HIS A 528 17.90 13.93 -12.31
N ARG A 529 17.20 14.75 -13.10
CA ARG A 529 16.05 14.29 -13.88
C ARG A 529 16.57 13.65 -15.16
N VAL A 530 16.26 12.39 -15.37
CA VAL A 530 16.58 11.65 -16.60
C VAL A 530 15.35 11.51 -17.47
N GLU A 531 15.57 11.29 -18.77
CA GLU A 531 14.49 10.91 -19.67
C GLU A 531 14.09 9.46 -19.40
N LEU A 532 12.80 9.22 -19.26
CA LEU A 532 12.22 7.91 -18.98
C LEU A 532 10.93 7.78 -19.79
N PRO A 533 10.48 6.57 -20.12
CA PRO A 533 9.25 6.34 -20.88
C PRO A 533 8.05 7.10 -20.31
N GLY A 534 7.22 7.65 -21.20
CA GLY A 534 5.97 8.30 -20.83
C GLY A 534 4.93 7.32 -20.29
N TYR A 535 3.70 7.78 -20.09
CA TYR A 535 2.60 6.91 -19.69
C TYR A 535 2.15 6.01 -20.86
N CYS A 536 2.09 4.70 -20.64
CA CYS A 536 1.66 3.71 -21.62
C CYS A 536 0.12 3.60 -21.66
N PHE A 537 -0.52 4.46 -22.44
CA PHE A 537 -1.96 4.43 -22.68
C PHE A 537 -2.41 3.09 -23.29
N ALA A 538 -3.62 2.64 -22.94
CA ALA A 538 -4.23 1.48 -23.58
C ALA A 538 -4.57 1.80 -25.04
N ASP A 539 -4.30 0.86 -25.95
CA ASP A 539 -4.63 0.99 -27.37
C ASP A 539 -6.07 0.53 -27.64
N THR A 540 -7.03 1.20 -26.99
CA THR A 540 -8.45 0.93 -27.20
C THR A 540 -8.94 1.77 -28.38
N ARG A 541 -9.41 1.10 -29.44
CA ARG A 541 -9.97 1.78 -30.61
C ARG A 541 -11.33 2.37 -30.30
N PHE A 542 -11.39 3.68 -30.12
CA PHE A 542 -12.63 4.43 -30.09
C PHE A 542 -12.93 4.99 -31.48
N TRP A 543 -13.88 4.38 -32.19
CA TRP A 543 -14.30 4.81 -33.52
C TRP A 543 -15.82 4.77 -33.65
N TYR A 544 -16.43 5.79 -34.25
CA TYR A 544 -17.85 5.74 -34.60
C TYR A 544 -18.01 4.86 -35.85
N PRO A 545 -18.67 3.69 -35.77
CA PRO A 545 -18.91 2.88 -36.96
C PRO A 545 -19.85 3.66 -37.87
N ARG A 546 -19.38 3.97 -39.08
CA ARG A 546 -20.28 4.43 -40.14
C ARG A 546 -21.19 3.24 -40.44
N PRO A 547 -22.53 3.40 -40.47
CA PRO A 547 -23.39 2.36 -41.01
C PRO A 547 -22.85 2.02 -42.41
N GLU A 548 -22.48 0.76 -42.61
CA GLU A 548 -22.24 0.24 -43.95
C GLU A 548 -23.45 0.68 -44.81
N PRO A 549 -23.26 1.29 -45.98
CA PRO A 549 -24.37 1.54 -46.87
C PRO A 549 -24.97 0.17 -47.23
N GLY A 550 -26.00 -0.21 -46.48
CA GLY A 550 -26.77 -1.40 -46.75
C GLY A 550 -27.18 -1.34 -48.20
N HIS A 551 -26.95 -2.45 -48.92
CA HIS A 551 -27.64 -2.71 -50.17
C HIS A 551 -29.09 -2.30 -49.96
N ALA A 552 -29.59 -1.41 -50.81
CA ALA A 552 -30.95 -0.93 -50.77
C ALA A 552 -31.89 -2.15 -50.79
N SER A 553 -32.32 -2.58 -49.60
CA SER A 553 -33.48 -3.43 -49.46
C SER A 553 -34.65 -2.52 -49.81
N GLU A 554 -35.34 -2.87 -50.89
CA GLU A 554 -36.55 -2.20 -51.35
C GLU A 554 -37.43 -1.85 -50.14
N ALA A 555 -37.69 -0.56 -50.00
CA ALA A 555 -38.62 -0.05 -49.01
C ALA A 555 -40.00 -0.69 -49.23
N GLN A 556 -40.37 -1.65 -48.39
CA GLN A 556 -41.77 -1.96 -48.16
C GLN A 556 -42.42 -0.78 -47.43
N PRO A 557 -43.63 -0.35 -47.84
CA PRO A 557 -44.28 0.83 -47.32
C PRO A 557 -44.64 0.66 -45.83
N ALA A 558 -44.37 1.72 -45.07
CA ALA A 558 -44.61 1.83 -43.65
C ALA A 558 -46.10 1.66 -43.28
N SER A 559 -46.41 0.72 -42.40
CA SER A 559 -47.60 0.76 -41.57
C SER A 559 -47.25 1.46 -40.25
N SER A 560 -47.93 2.56 -39.99
CA SER A 560 -47.81 3.41 -38.81
C SER A 560 -48.37 2.73 -37.55
N THR A 561 -47.58 2.71 -36.47
CA THR A 561 -48.09 2.66 -35.10
C THR A 561 -47.28 3.62 -34.22
N PRO A 562 -47.90 4.36 -33.28
CA PRO A 562 -47.25 5.46 -32.58
C PRO A 562 -46.32 4.97 -31.46
N VAL A 563 -45.13 5.55 -31.37
CA VAL A 563 -44.17 5.35 -30.28
C VAL A 563 -44.40 6.40 -29.20
N ALA A 564 -44.60 5.94 -27.96
CA ALA A 564 -44.68 6.73 -26.72
C ALA A 564 -43.27 7.21 -26.27
N PRO A 565 -43.14 8.22 -25.38
CA PRO A 565 -41.86 8.92 -25.13
C PRO A 565 -40.85 8.08 -24.33
N PRO A 566 -39.54 8.43 -24.37
CA PRO A 566 -38.48 7.61 -23.79
C PRO A 566 -38.39 7.75 -22.27
N ARG A 567 -38.31 6.61 -21.57
CA ARG A 567 -37.89 6.51 -20.16
C ARG A 567 -36.37 6.35 -20.08
N GLU A 568 -35.80 6.99 -19.06
CA GLU A 568 -34.39 7.00 -18.66
C GLU A 568 -33.76 5.59 -18.60
N ALA A 569 -32.54 5.48 -19.11
CA ALA A 569 -31.74 4.26 -19.06
C ALA A 569 -31.19 4.04 -17.64
N ILE A 570 -31.73 3.03 -16.98
CA ILE A 570 -31.21 2.37 -15.79
C ILE A 570 -29.89 1.64 -16.16
N ARG A 571 -28.92 1.69 -15.24
CA ARG A 571 -27.64 0.99 -15.28
C ARG A 571 -27.81 -0.50 -15.63
N GLN A 572 -27.02 -1.00 -16.58
CA GLN A 572 -26.93 -2.44 -16.87
C GLN A 572 -26.15 -3.18 -15.75
N PRO A 573 -26.62 -4.36 -15.30
CA PRO A 573 -25.82 -5.28 -14.49
C PRO A 573 -24.79 -6.02 -15.36
N PRO A 574 -23.74 -6.62 -14.76
CA PRO A 574 -22.65 -7.25 -15.50
C PRO A 574 -23.13 -8.43 -16.34
N ALA A 575 -22.46 -8.60 -17.49
CA ALA A 575 -22.78 -9.59 -18.50
C ALA A 575 -22.61 -11.04 -17.99
N THR A 576 -23.61 -11.87 -18.29
CA THR A 576 -23.57 -13.33 -18.17
C THR A 576 -22.58 -13.91 -19.19
N PRO A 577 -21.73 -14.89 -18.81
CA PRO A 577 -20.89 -15.59 -19.78
C PRO A 577 -21.72 -16.51 -20.69
N ALA A 578 -21.21 -16.76 -21.89
CA ALA A 578 -21.86 -17.55 -22.94
C ALA A 578 -22.16 -19.00 -22.50
N PRO A 579 -23.29 -19.60 -22.93
CA PRO A 579 -23.60 -20.99 -22.62
C PRO A 579 -22.85 -21.94 -23.57
N GLY A 580 -22.10 -22.91 -23.02
CA GLY A 580 -21.64 -24.05 -23.83
C GLY A 580 -20.28 -24.66 -23.51
N GLN A 581 -19.94 -24.91 -22.25
CA GLN A 581 -19.08 -26.05 -21.87
C GLN A 581 -19.65 -26.61 -20.57
N ALA A 582 -20.12 -27.87 -20.57
CA ALA A 582 -20.42 -28.56 -19.32
C ALA A 582 -19.11 -28.63 -18.53
N ALA A 583 -19.07 -28.01 -17.35
CA ALA A 583 -17.89 -28.04 -16.48
C ALA A 583 -17.57 -29.51 -16.17
N ASP A 584 -16.39 -29.99 -16.52
CA ASP A 584 -15.93 -31.30 -16.07
C ASP A 584 -15.84 -31.29 -14.54
N ARG A 585 -16.16 -32.40 -13.85
CA ARG A 585 -16.10 -32.49 -12.37
C ARG A 585 -14.73 -32.03 -11.85
N ARG A 586 -13.67 -32.39 -12.59
CA ARG A 586 -12.30 -31.92 -12.37
C ARG A 586 -12.17 -30.39 -12.33
N SER A 587 -12.85 -29.67 -13.23
CA SER A 587 -12.81 -28.21 -13.29
C SER A 587 -13.53 -27.53 -12.11
N VAL A 588 -14.58 -28.18 -11.57
CA VAL A 588 -15.28 -27.72 -10.36
C VAL A 588 -14.38 -27.92 -9.14
N ILE A 589 -13.75 -29.10 -9.02
CA ILE A 589 -12.78 -29.40 -7.95
C ILE A 589 -11.59 -28.44 -8.00
N GLU A 590 -11.04 -28.17 -9.19
CA GLU A 590 -9.94 -27.24 -9.37
C GLU A 590 -10.33 -25.82 -8.96
N SER A 591 -11.52 -25.34 -9.34
CA SER A 591 -12.00 -24.01 -8.97
C SER A 591 -12.16 -23.85 -7.45
N GLU A 592 -12.76 -24.84 -6.79
CA GLU A 592 -12.93 -24.85 -5.33
C GLU A 592 -11.58 -24.96 -4.60
N LEU A 593 -10.67 -25.79 -5.10
CA LEU A 593 -9.35 -25.96 -4.51
C LEU A 593 -8.52 -24.67 -4.65
N ARG A 594 -8.62 -23.96 -5.78
CA ARG A 594 -8.02 -22.64 -5.98
C ARG A 594 -8.57 -21.63 -4.99
N GLN A 595 -9.88 -21.63 -4.71
CA GLN A 595 -10.46 -20.75 -3.69
C GLN A 595 -9.95 -21.04 -2.29
N VAL A 596 -9.82 -22.32 -1.92
CA VAL A 596 -9.27 -22.74 -0.61
C VAL A 596 -7.81 -22.30 -0.48
N LEU A 597 -6.98 -22.60 -1.47
CA LEU A 597 -5.56 -22.24 -1.45
C LEU A 597 -5.35 -20.73 -1.48
N ALA A 598 -6.11 -20.00 -2.29
CA ALA A 598 -6.07 -18.54 -2.36
C ALA A 598 -6.54 -17.90 -1.05
N GLY A 599 -7.60 -18.42 -0.43
CA GLY A 599 -8.09 -17.96 0.87
C GLY A 599 -7.09 -18.15 2.01
N VAL A 600 -6.27 -19.21 1.93
CA VAL A 600 -5.21 -19.48 2.92
C VAL A 600 -3.94 -18.68 2.62
N ALA A 601 -3.57 -18.53 1.34
CA ALA A 601 -2.40 -17.76 0.92
C ALA A 601 -2.61 -16.23 0.93
N GLY A 602 -3.86 -15.77 1.03
CA GLY A 602 -4.20 -14.35 0.92
C GLY A 602 -4.04 -13.80 -0.49
N LEU A 603 -4.16 -14.67 -1.50
CA LEU A 603 -4.04 -14.36 -2.92
C LEU A 603 -5.42 -14.36 -3.58
N ALA A 604 -5.52 -13.83 -4.80
CA ALA A 604 -6.71 -14.06 -5.63
C ALA A 604 -6.68 -15.50 -6.20
N PRO A 605 -7.84 -16.18 -6.42
CA PRO A 605 -7.88 -17.53 -7.00
C PRO A 605 -7.15 -17.66 -8.36
N GLU A 606 -7.07 -16.56 -9.10
CA GLU A 606 -6.38 -16.45 -10.39
C GLU A 606 -4.85 -16.35 -10.27
N GLU A 607 -4.32 -16.09 -9.08
CA GLU A 607 -2.87 -15.95 -8.79
C GLU A 607 -2.22 -17.28 -8.38
N ILE A 608 -3.01 -18.32 -8.08
CA ILE A 608 -2.52 -19.67 -7.82
C ILE A 608 -2.08 -20.29 -9.16
N ASP A 609 -0.80 -20.61 -9.32
CA ASP A 609 -0.29 -21.26 -10.51
C ASP A 609 -0.52 -22.79 -10.45
N GLY A 610 -0.78 -23.40 -11.60
CA GLY A 610 -0.98 -24.84 -11.72
C GLY A 610 0.31 -25.66 -11.80
N GLN A 611 1.45 -25.03 -12.12
CA GLN A 611 2.69 -25.71 -12.50
C GLN A 611 3.78 -25.64 -11.41
N SER A 612 3.84 -24.56 -10.64
CA SER A 612 4.73 -24.40 -9.50
C SER A 612 4.30 -25.19 -8.27
N SER A 613 5.27 -25.56 -7.42
CA SER A 613 4.94 -26.15 -6.12
C SER A 613 4.26 -25.14 -5.19
N LEU A 614 3.46 -25.60 -4.23
CA LEU A 614 2.76 -24.74 -3.27
C LEU A 614 3.73 -23.88 -2.44
N LEU A 615 4.94 -24.39 -2.15
CA LEU A 615 6.01 -23.63 -1.48
C LEU A 615 6.55 -22.49 -2.34
N GLU A 616 6.78 -22.74 -3.63
CA GLU A 616 7.25 -21.72 -4.59
C GLU A 616 6.20 -20.62 -4.82
N GLN A 617 4.92 -20.93 -4.57
CA GLN A 617 3.81 -19.98 -4.62
C GLN A 617 3.61 -19.20 -3.32
N GLY A 618 4.53 -19.37 -2.35
CA GLY A 618 4.54 -18.59 -1.11
C GLY A 618 3.71 -19.19 0.04
N LEU A 619 3.20 -20.42 -0.08
CA LEU A 619 2.56 -21.09 1.04
C LEU A 619 3.62 -21.69 1.97
N ASP A 620 3.79 -21.10 3.15
CA ASP A 620 4.75 -21.56 4.16
C ASP A 620 4.26 -22.80 4.97
N SER A 621 5.09 -23.24 5.91
CA SER A 621 4.80 -24.22 6.98
C SER A 621 3.36 -24.19 7.52
N LEU A 622 2.96 -22.97 7.89
CA LEU A 622 1.74 -22.67 8.61
C LEU A 622 0.55 -22.62 7.64
N SER A 623 0.75 -21.99 6.49
CA SER A 623 -0.23 -21.88 5.40
C SER A 623 -0.57 -23.25 4.85
N LEU A 624 0.41 -24.14 4.66
CA LEU A 624 0.16 -25.52 4.24
C LEU A 624 -0.57 -26.35 5.30
N THR A 625 -0.33 -26.07 6.59
CA THR A 625 -1.07 -26.70 7.68
C THR A 625 -2.54 -26.26 7.66
N GLN A 626 -2.78 -24.97 7.42
CA GLN A 626 -4.13 -24.41 7.32
C GLN A 626 -4.85 -24.87 6.05
N ALA A 627 -4.15 -24.95 4.91
CA ALA A 627 -4.66 -25.51 3.66
C ALA A 627 -5.05 -26.98 3.83
N ALA A 628 -4.23 -27.79 4.51
CA ALA A 628 -4.57 -29.19 4.81
C ALA A 628 -5.88 -29.34 5.60
N LEU A 629 -6.10 -28.48 6.59
CA LEU A 629 -7.33 -28.47 7.40
C LEU A 629 -8.54 -28.02 6.58
N GLU A 630 -8.41 -26.94 5.81
CA GLU A 630 -9.49 -26.43 4.97
C GLU A 630 -9.84 -27.38 3.82
N ILE A 631 -8.85 -28.01 3.19
CA ILE A 631 -9.10 -29.05 2.18
C ILE A 631 -9.83 -30.23 2.81
N SER A 632 -9.42 -30.68 4.00
CA SER A 632 -10.10 -31.76 4.70
C SER A 632 -11.56 -31.41 5.04
N ARG A 633 -11.83 -30.15 5.40
CA ARG A 633 -13.17 -29.65 5.71
C ARG A 633 -14.03 -29.48 4.46
N VAL A 634 -13.49 -28.86 3.41
CA VAL A 634 -14.20 -28.52 2.18
C VAL A 634 -14.42 -29.75 1.32
N PHE A 635 -13.47 -30.66 1.21
CA PHE A 635 -13.58 -31.84 0.32
C PHE A 635 -13.99 -33.12 1.05
N ASP A 636 -14.11 -33.10 2.39
CA ASP A 636 -14.32 -34.31 3.21
C ASP A 636 -13.27 -35.41 2.92
N CYS A 637 -12.05 -34.98 2.55
CA CYS A 637 -10.94 -35.85 2.20
C CYS A 637 -9.71 -35.43 3.01
N ARG A 638 -9.26 -36.31 3.90
CA ARG A 638 -8.13 -36.02 4.79
C ARG A 638 -6.83 -35.92 3.98
N VAL A 639 -6.19 -34.75 4.03
CA VAL A 639 -4.86 -34.49 3.46
C VAL A 639 -3.93 -34.06 4.59
N ALA A 640 -2.78 -34.72 4.73
CA ALA A 640 -1.79 -34.39 5.75
C ALA A 640 -0.74 -33.38 5.23
N LEU A 641 -0.17 -32.58 6.13
CA LEU A 641 0.90 -31.61 5.80
C LEU A 641 2.08 -32.25 5.03
N ARG A 642 2.50 -33.46 5.44
CA ARG A 642 3.59 -34.20 4.77
C ARG A 642 3.29 -34.54 3.30
N GLU A 643 2.01 -34.64 2.94
CA GLU A 643 1.58 -34.94 1.58
C GLU A 643 1.65 -33.68 0.72
N LEU A 644 1.24 -32.53 1.26
CA LEU A 644 1.37 -31.21 0.61
C LEU A 644 2.82 -30.73 0.48
N LEU A 645 3.71 -31.17 1.36
CA LEU A 645 5.16 -30.91 1.28
C LEU A 645 5.92 -31.92 0.40
N GLY A 646 5.23 -32.90 -0.19
CA GLY A 646 5.85 -33.98 -0.96
C GLY A 646 5.04 -34.35 -2.21
N PRO A 647 4.31 -35.47 -2.22
CA PRO A 647 3.67 -35.98 -3.43
C PRO A 647 2.50 -35.13 -3.96
N LEU A 648 1.89 -34.26 -3.14
CA LEU A 648 0.75 -33.42 -3.49
C LEU A 648 1.12 -31.93 -3.47
N ASP A 649 2.38 -31.62 -3.79
CA ASP A 649 2.95 -30.28 -3.75
C ASP A 649 2.50 -29.35 -4.88
N ARG A 650 1.67 -29.82 -5.84
CA ARG A 650 1.19 -29.05 -6.99
C ARG A 650 -0.31 -29.14 -7.14
N LEU A 651 -0.92 -28.06 -7.62
CA LEU A 651 -2.37 -27.97 -7.79
C LEU A 651 -2.94 -29.11 -8.64
N GLY A 652 -2.38 -29.37 -9.83
CA GLY A 652 -2.90 -30.41 -10.73
C GLY A 652 -2.91 -31.81 -10.10
N VAL A 653 -1.85 -32.15 -9.36
CA VAL A 653 -1.72 -33.45 -8.67
C VAL A 653 -2.69 -33.56 -7.49
N LEU A 654 -2.90 -32.45 -6.79
CA LEU A 654 -3.85 -32.38 -5.69
C LEU A 654 -5.31 -32.45 -6.18
N VAL A 655 -5.63 -31.84 -7.33
CA VAL A 655 -6.93 -31.98 -7.99
C VAL A 655 -7.20 -33.44 -8.37
N ASP A 656 -6.23 -34.11 -8.99
CA ASP A 656 -6.35 -35.52 -9.36
C ASP A 656 -6.55 -36.41 -8.11
N HIS A 657 -5.80 -36.13 -7.05
CA HIS A 657 -5.93 -36.84 -5.77
C HIS A 657 -7.31 -36.68 -5.13
N LEU A 658 -7.91 -35.49 -5.23
CA LEU A 658 -9.24 -35.21 -4.70
C LEU A 658 -10.35 -35.81 -5.57
N ASP A 659 -10.22 -35.75 -6.91
CA ASP A 659 -11.21 -36.34 -7.82
C ASP A 659 -11.35 -37.86 -7.62
N GLU A 660 -10.25 -38.55 -7.31
CA GLU A 660 -10.23 -39.99 -7.00
C GLU A 660 -10.83 -40.36 -5.62
N ARG A 661 -10.78 -39.45 -4.64
CA ARG A 661 -11.11 -39.76 -3.22
C ARG A 661 -12.41 -39.17 -2.72
N VAL A 662 -12.90 -38.10 -3.35
CA VAL A 662 -14.18 -37.49 -3.01
C VAL A 662 -15.33 -38.31 -3.62
N SER A 663 -16.45 -38.45 -2.91
CA SER A 663 -17.62 -39.20 -3.38
C SER A 663 -18.07 -38.77 -4.80
N PRO A 664 -18.42 -39.70 -5.71
CA PRO A 664 -18.75 -39.40 -7.10
C PRO A 664 -19.88 -38.38 -7.29
N ASP A 665 -20.82 -38.32 -6.34
CA ASP A 665 -21.99 -37.45 -6.38
C ASP A 665 -21.70 -35.99 -5.94
N ARG A 666 -20.50 -35.72 -5.40
CA ARG A 666 -20.05 -34.37 -4.99
C ARG A 666 -19.29 -33.69 -6.13
N PHE A 667 -19.50 -32.37 -6.23
CA PHE A 667 -18.88 -31.50 -7.24
C PHE A 667 -19.21 -31.88 -8.70
N MET A 668 -20.33 -32.58 -8.92
CA MET A 668 -20.85 -32.79 -10.27
C MET A 668 -21.35 -31.46 -10.86
N PRO A 669 -21.11 -31.20 -12.16
CA PRO A 669 -21.75 -30.08 -12.84
C PRO A 669 -23.27 -30.21 -12.79
N ALA A 670 -23.96 -29.09 -12.59
CA ALA A 670 -25.41 -29.05 -12.64
C ALA A 670 -25.90 -29.57 -14.01
N THR A 671 -26.77 -30.58 -14.01
CA THR A 671 -27.51 -31.00 -15.21
C THR A 671 -28.34 -29.83 -15.71
N PRO A 672 -28.28 -29.46 -17.00
CA PRO A 672 -29.19 -28.45 -17.54
C PRO A 672 -30.62 -28.99 -17.47
N ASP A 673 -31.49 -28.26 -16.76
CA ASP A 673 -32.91 -28.56 -16.69
C ASP A 673 -33.53 -28.52 -18.10
N VAL A 674 -34.11 -29.64 -18.52
CA VAL A 674 -34.94 -29.73 -19.72
C VAL A 674 -36.36 -29.31 -19.31
N GLU A 675 -36.75 -28.10 -19.68
CA GLU A 675 -38.14 -27.63 -19.53
C GLU A 675 -39.11 -28.49 -20.36
N PRO A 676 -40.25 -28.92 -19.81
CA PRO A 676 -41.28 -29.60 -20.57
C PRO A 676 -42.14 -28.61 -21.38
N ASP A 677 -42.37 -28.97 -22.64
CA ASP A 677 -43.29 -28.34 -23.59
C ASP A 677 -44.65 -27.98 -22.96
N THR A 678 -45.07 -26.72 -23.08
CA THR A 678 -46.45 -26.31 -22.79
C THR A 678 -47.17 -25.95 -24.09
N PRO A 679 -48.33 -26.58 -24.41
CA PRO A 679 -49.08 -26.26 -25.61
C PRO A 679 -49.98 -25.02 -25.45
N ALA A 680 -49.93 -24.19 -26.50
CA ALA A 680 -50.93 -23.28 -27.06
C ALA A 680 -52.10 -22.77 -26.19
N GLN A 681 -52.16 -21.44 -26.03
CA GLN A 681 -53.33 -20.68 -25.60
C GLN A 681 -54.44 -20.62 -26.66
N ALA A 682 -55.69 -20.60 -26.20
CA ALA A 682 -56.86 -20.04 -26.89
C ALA A 682 -57.74 -19.28 -25.86
N PRO A 683 -58.55 -18.29 -26.28
CA PRO A 683 -58.53 -16.95 -25.70
C PRO A 683 -59.58 -16.66 -24.61
N GLN A 684 -59.30 -15.61 -23.84
CA GLN A 684 -60.13 -15.00 -22.81
C GLN A 684 -61.53 -14.57 -23.30
N ARG A 685 -62.50 -14.61 -22.38
CA ARG A 685 -63.72 -13.80 -22.44
C ARG A 685 -63.86 -12.90 -21.21
N ALA A 686 -64.34 -11.70 -21.54
CA ALA A 686 -64.66 -10.51 -20.77
C ALA A 686 -65.41 -10.67 -19.44
N ASP A 687 -65.06 -9.74 -18.53
CA ASP A 687 -65.87 -8.89 -17.64
C ASP A 687 -67.18 -9.41 -17.03
N GLY A 688 -67.30 -9.19 -15.71
CA GLY A 688 -68.59 -9.21 -15.02
C GLY A 688 -68.52 -9.16 -13.49
N GLN A 689 -68.46 -7.93 -12.95
CA GLN A 689 -69.22 -7.40 -11.80
C GLN A 689 -69.41 -8.17 -10.46
N ASP A 690 -69.09 -7.41 -9.40
CA ASP A 690 -69.86 -7.14 -8.17
C ASP A 690 -69.83 -8.04 -6.92
N ALA A 691 -69.69 -7.31 -5.80
CA ALA A 691 -70.32 -7.44 -4.48
C ALA A 691 -69.66 -8.29 -3.36
N ALA A 692 -69.02 -7.55 -2.44
CA ALA A 692 -69.27 -7.49 -0.98
C ALA A 692 -69.49 -8.78 -0.16
N SER A 693 -68.67 -8.96 0.90
CA SER A 693 -69.05 -8.92 2.33
C SER A 693 -68.15 -9.79 3.22
N ASP A 694 -67.75 -9.22 4.37
CA ASP A 694 -67.10 -9.86 5.54
C ASP A 694 -68.21 -10.33 6.53
N PRO A 695 -68.02 -11.32 7.45
CA PRO A 695 -67.17 -11.13 8.64
C PRO A 695 -66.51 -12.38 9.31
N ALA A 696 -65.63 -12.08 10.29
CA ALA A 696 -64.81 -12.83 11.29
C ALA A 696 -65.46 -13.95 12.17
N PRO A 697 -64.79 -14.51 13.24
CA PRO A 697 -63.46 -15.15 13.39
C PRO A 697 -63.49 -16.53 14.14
N ALA A 698 -62.43 -17.35 14.03
CA ALA A 698 -62.05 -18.35 15.07
C ALA A 698 -60.58 -18.82 14.93
N SER A 699 -59.83 -18.82 16.03
CA SER A 699 -58.48 -19.42 16.25
C SER A 699 -58.62 -20.80 16.93
N PRO A 700 -57.61 -21.73 17.02
CA PRO A 700 -56.15 -21.49 17.11
C PRO A 700 -55.14 -22.47 16.41
N LEU A 701 -53.91 -21.96 16.26
CA LEU A 701 -52.51 -22.48 16.11
C LEU A 701 -52.19 -24.00 16.20
N PRO A 702 -50.95 -24.48 15.84
CA PRO A 702 -49.91 -23.96 14.90
C PRO A 702 -49.26 -25.03 13.97
N THR A 703 -48.69 -24.65 12.81
CA THR A 703 -47.61 -25.42 12.14
C THR A 703 -46.73 -24.53 11.25
N VAL A 704 -45.43 -24.84 11.21
CA VAL A 704 -44.23 -24.14 10.66
C VAL A 704 -44.21 -24.13 9.10
N PRO A 705 -43.47 -23.24 8.42
CA PRO A 705 -43.95 -22.50 7.25
C PRO A 705 -43.72 -23.20 5.90
N ALA A 706 -44.63 -22.95 4.96
CA ALA A 706 -44.48 -23.27 3.55
C ALA A 706 -44.20 -21.99 2.75
N LEU A 707 -43.18 -22.08 1.89
CA LEU A 707 -42.93 -21.35 0.64
C LEU A 707 -43.54 -19.95 0.48
N VAL A 708 -42.65 -18.95 0.49
CA VAL A 708 -42.92 -17.57 0.07
C VAL A 708 -43.49 -17.59 -1.34
N SER A 709 -44.73 -17.14 -1.50
CA SER A 709 -45.34 -16.98 -2.82
C SER A 709 -44.72 -15.75 -3.49
N SER A 710 -44.59 -15.76 -4.82
CA SER A 710 -44.06 -14.63 -5.61
C SER A 710 -44.82 -13.31 -5.39
N THR A 711 -46.02 -13.38 -4.81
CA THR A 711 -46.90 -12.25 -4.49
C THR A 711 -46.47 -11.51 -3.20
N ASP A 712 -45.79 -12.19 -2.27
CA ASP A 712 -45.31 -11.60 -1.01
C ASP A 712 -44.04 -10.77 -1.22
N VAL A 713 -43.17 -11.20 -2.13
CA VAL A 713 -41.99 -10.41 -2.56
C VAL A 713 -42.43 -9.16 -3.33
N ALA A 714 -43.46 -9.26 -4.17
CA ALA A 714 -44.00 -8.10 -4.89
C ALA A 714 -44.60 -7.06 -3.92
N ARG A 715 -45.33 -7.50 -2.88
CA ARG A 715 -45.84 -6.61 -1.82
C ARG A 715 -44.72 -5.97 -1.01
N LEU A 716 -43.65 -6.71 -0.72
CA LEU A 716 -42.49 -6.17 -0.01
C LEU A 716 -41.79 -5.08 -0.82
N ILE A 717 -41.66 -5.28 -2.14
CA ILE A 717 -41.07 -4.30 -3.07
C ILE A 717 -41.96 -3.05 -3.17
N GLU A 718 -43.29 -3.20 -3.26
CA GLU A 718 -44.22 -2.07 -3.24
C GLU A 718 -44.17 -1.28 -1.92
N GLN A 719 -44.09 -1.98 -0.78
CA GLN A 719 -43.92 -1.32 0.52
C GLN A 719 -42.58 -0.58 0.63
N GLN A 720 -41.50 -1.15 0.10
CA GLN A 720 -40.18 -0.52 0.13
C GLN A 720 -40.13 0.72 -0.77
N MET A 721 -40.77 0.67 -1.94
CA MET A 721 -40.90 1.81 -2.86
C MET A 721 -41.75 2.94 -2.26
N ALA A 722 -42.83 2.61 -1.54
CA ALA A 722 -43.66 3.60 -0.85
C ALA A 722 -42.91 4.30 0.30
N LEU A 723 -42.10 3.56 1.06
CA LEU A 723 -41.23 4.11 2.10
C LEU A 723 -40.15 5.03 1.51
N MET A 724 -39.57 4.66 0.37
CA MET A 724 -38.56 5.48 -0.31
C MET A 724 -39.16 6.79 -0.85
N ALA A 725 -40.41 6.76 -1.35
CA ALA A 725 -41.13 7.94 -1.77
C ALA A 725 -41.43 8.89 -0.60
N GLN A 726 -41.84 8.37 0.56
CA GLN A 726 -42.03 9.19 1.77
C GLN A 726 -40.73 9.82 2.27
N GLN A 727 -39.59 9.11 2.19
CA GLN A 727 -38.29 9.65 2.58
C GLN A 727 -37.82 10.76 1.62
N LEU A 728 -38.08 10.63 0.32
CA LEU A 728 -37.77 11.66 -0.68
C LEU A 728 -38.63 12.92 -0.50
N GLU A 729 -39.91 12.77 -0.13
CA GLU A 729 -40.80 13.90 0.19
C GLU A 729 -40.32 14.63 1.46
N LEU A 730 -39.86 13.88 2.47
CA LEU A 730 -39.29 14.44 3.69
C LEU A 730 -38.00 15.24 3.40
N LEU A 731 -37.11 14.72 2.55
CA LEU A 731 -35.88 15.39 2.15
C LEU A 731 -36.13 16.67 1.32
N ARG A 732 -37.15 16.66 0.45
CA ARG A 732 -37.58 17.86 -0.30
C ARG A 732 -38.15 18.94 0.62
N SER A 733 -38.90 18.55 1.66
CA SER A 733 -39.44 19.49 2.65
C SER A 733 -38.33 20.18 3.47
N ILE A 734 -37.20 19.50 3.68
CA ILE A 734 -36.03 20.05 4.40
C ILE A 734 -35.22 21.01 3.51
N GLN A 735 -35.15 20.78 2.20
CA GLN A 735 -34.43 21.63 1.25
C GLN A 735 -35.17 22.94 0.87
N GLY A 736 -36.47 23.05 1.15
CA GLY A 736 -37.30 24.22 0.83
C GLY A 736 -37.20 25.40 1.82
N SER A 737 -36.32 25.36 2.84
CA SER A 737 -36.28 26.35 3.93
C SER A 737 -34.97 27.14 4.08
N LEU A 738 -34.11 27.17 3.05
CA LEU A 738 -32.88 27.99 3.06
C LEU A 738 -33.07 29.30 2.28
N PRO A 739 -32.79 30.49 2.86
CA PRO A 739 -32.91 31.76 2.15
C PRO A 739 -31.81 31.91 1.08
N SER A 740 -32.21 32.41 -0.09
CA SER A 740 -31.33 32.67 -1.25
C SER A 740 -30.25 33.71 -0.93
N ARG A 741 -28.97 33.36 -1.18
CA ARG A 741 -27.85 34.32 -1.17
C ARG A 741 -27.65 34.92 -2.57
N ASP A 742 -27.67 36.24 -2.64
CA ASP A 742 -27.30 37.02 -3.83
C ASP A 742 -25.82 36.83 -4.23
N PRO A 743 -25.48 36.97 -5.53
CA PRO A 743 -24.11 36.80 -6.00
C PRO A 743 -23.23 38.01 -5.67
N ILE A 744 -22.06 37.73 -5.09
CA ILE A 744 -21.01 38.71 -4.77
C ILE A 744 -20.30 39.14 -6.07
N ARG A 745 -20.22 40.45 -6.29
CA ARG A 745 -19.38 41.11 -7.31
C ARG A 745 -17.90 40.96 -6.96
N GLU A 746 -17.09 40.49 -7.91
CA GLU A 746 -15.63 40.54 -7.84
C GLU A 746 -15.16 41.97 -8.18
N ASP A 747 -14.59 42.67 -7.20
CA ASP A 747 -13.82 43.90 -7.41
C ASP A 747 -12.34 43.56 -7.63
N THR A 748 -11.82 44.03 -8.75
CA THR A 748 -10.39 44.09 -9.11
C THR A 748 -9.57 44.91 -8.10
N PRO A 749 -8.36 44.49 -7.69
CA PRO A 749 -7.50 45.33 -6.89
C PRO A 749 -6.73 46.33 -7.76
N GLU A 750 -7.13 47.60 -7.63
CA GLU A 750 -6.43 48.76 -8.14
C GLU A 750 -5.27 49.15 -7.20
N SER A 751 -4.20 49.66 -7.84
CA SER A 751 -2.97 50.20 -7.27
C SER A 751 -3.18 51.14 -6.07
N ALA A 752 -2.51 50.85 -4.94
CA ALA A 752 -2.37 51.79 -3.83
C ALA A 752 -0.90 51.94 -3.41
N THR A 753 -0.34 53.05 -3.87
CA THR A 753 0.74 53.89 -3.33
C THR A 753 1.17 53.64 -1.87
N ARG A 754 2.49 53.44 -1.68
CA ARG A 754 3.18 53.51 -0.38
C ARG A 754 3.30 54.96 0.12
N PRO A 755 3.14 55.23 1.43
CA PRO A 755 3.53 56.51 2.02
C PRO A 755 5.03 56.53 2.39
N SER A 756 5.59 57.73 2.24
CA SER A 756 6.95 58.16 2.53
C SER A 756 7.18 58.44 4.02
N ALA A 757 8.33 58.00 4.55
CA ALA A 757 9.10 58.54 5.68
C ALA A 757 10.24 57.55 5.98
N ALA A 758 11.46 57.87 6.40
CA ALA A 758 12.29 59.06 6.52
C ALA A 758 13.71 58.53 6.84
N GLU A 759 14.77 59.21 6.41
CA GLU A 759 16.14 58.91 6.84
C GLU A 759 16.32 59.10 8.35
N PRO A 760 17.33 58.45 8.95
CA PRO A 760 18.41 59.29 9.45
C PRO A 760 19.82 58.74 9.18
N ASP A 761 20.61 59.67 8.64
CA ASP A 761 21.98 60.07 8.91
C ASP A 761 22.94 59.19 9.73
N ALA A 762 24.18 59.16 9.23
CA ALA A 762 25.35 58.54 9.80
C ALA A 762 25.94 59.37 10.94
N ARG A 763 26.53 58.70 11.96
CA ARG A 763 27.88 59.00 12.48
C ARG A 763 28.31 58.10 13.65
N THR A 764 29.53 57.57 13.48
CA THR A 764 30.63 57.39 14.45
C THR A 764 30.73 56.17 15.39
N ARG A 765 31.84 55.43 15.14
CA ARG A 765 32.83 54.82 16.09
C ARG A 765 32.43 53.46 16.72
N THR A 766 33.25 52.42 16.85
CA THR A 766 34.71 52.17 16.65
C THR A 766 34.99 50.66 16.89
N SER A 767 35.95 50.08 16.15
CA SER A 767 36.93 48.99 16.48
C SER A 767 36.45 47.66 17.12
N ALA A 768 36.93 46.45 16.83
CA ALA A 768 38.21 45.97 16.27
C ALA A 768 38.10 44.49 15.80
N ASP A 769 38.92 44.15 14.79
CA ASP A 769 39.81 42.97 14.61
C ASP A 769 39.87 41.92 15.75
N ALA A 770 40.12 40.61 15.59
CA ALA A 770 40.40 39.68 14.49
C ALA A 770 40.44 38.22 15.13
N PRO A 771 41.16 37.18 14.64
CA PRO A 771 40.59 35.96 14.04
C PRO A 771 40.90 34.61 14.76
N LEU A 772 40.33 33.53 14.22
CA LEU A 772 40.57 32.10 14.52
C LEU A 772 42.02 31.64 14.27
N PRO A 773 42.48 30.61 15.01
CA PRO A 773 43.32 29.54 14.43
C PRO A 773 43.08 28.13 15.06
N PRO A 774 43.81 27.08 14.62
CA PRO A 774 44.18 26.68 13.27
C PRO A 774 43.32 25.51 12.72
#